data_AF-A0A1V5L3L9-F1
#
_entry.id   AF-A0A1V5L3L9-F1
#
_cell.length_a   1.000
_cell.length_b   1.000
_cell.length_c   1.000
_cell.angle_alpha   90.00
_cell.angle_beta   90.00
_cell.angle_gamma   90.00
#
_symmetry.space_group_name_H-M   'P 1'
#
loop_
_entity.id
_entity.type
_entity.pdbx_description
1 polymer ?
#
loop_
_entity_poly.entity_id
_entity_poly.type
_entity_poly.pdbx_seq_one_letter_code
_entity_poly.pdbx_strand_id
1 'polypeptide(L)'
;MKSIKCRIIVLLALVAFVFWVGPAAVWAGEVPVCLNRGEVAGIVLRAADHYNPGVSKGDIMLGYEDGSIREGEPASVAEALVMIGRAFGDLPAPRGDNLRRGVFDRRFDDVPPWAAEEVKKLADAGVLYSPVEGRLGANENIEPYQLKNIVKRIWTLAGSNLKDDFYASVNKEWLDNSQIPPGEARNNTFLQLRDENDNRISAILDTLLQRDWPRGSKEQKLVDFYKSALAMDSRNEQGIEPVRKYLEAYEGAESLEQLIQADIGINRATGFGQLLNYFLYQDPRDSSSYIMCHEALVPAWDKDMYGSPEKMDACIGFITRLLILTGEDETTARDVSEKIFALEQGLSENSLDPEEYYDVEKVYNVYSLEKLSSLYPDFDLRKTITDSGYQLPDKIRVIDEGLLLKSAQYLRDENLQLLKDYARFKFICACGGALSREFIETAEEFDALVYGVEGVKNDTQRAIMAVKDYMSSYLGEIYVRECFSEQSKQDVEKMIANFIEVYKQKISSLEWLGAATKQKALEKLDNMNVKVGYPAKWPATLDGAVIKSYPDGGSFFANIGSINLAEINENIAHQGKPVDRSVWEMVVYEVNAYYNQLNNEIVFPAGILQEPFYSSDAPPAGNYGGIGTVIAHEITHAFDNNGAKFDESGNANDWWTEDDYRNFQERTKRVKEFFDGEEIVAGIESNGDLTLFENIADLGGLSCCLEVLSQYGNPDYQTFFKSLAVIWRQTLTREMADYLSNNDVHSNAKIRVNRTVANFDEFYKAFGLDEADGMYVPPEDRVGVW
;
A
#
# COMPACT_ATOMS: atom_id res chain seq x y z
N MET A 1 7.33 -4.09 75.87
CA MET A 1 5.89 -4.04 76.21
C MET A 1 5.11 -4.08 74.90
N LYS A 2 4.12 -4.97 74.69
CA LYS A 2 2.67 -4.69 74.83
C LYS A 2 2.27 -3.31 74.24
N SER A 3 1.32 -3.12 73.32
CA SER A 3 0.20 -3.98 72.88
C SER A 3 -0.64 -3.28 71.76
N ILE A 4 -0.97 -3.97 70.63
CA ILE A 4 -2.33 -4.18 70.03
C ILE A 4 -3.28 -2.93 70.02
N LYS A 5 -3.72 -2.27 68.92
CA LYS A 5 -4.71 -2.58 67.81
C LYS A 5 -5.12 -1.22 67.13
N CYS A 6 -5.88 -1.04 66.03
CA CYS A 6 -6.25 -1.80 64.80
C CYS A 6 -7.06 -0.90 63.82
N ARG A 7 -6.89 -1.05 62.49
CA ARG A 7 -7.78 -0.58 61.36
C ARG A 7 -7.96 0.96 61.24
N ILE A 8 -8.23 1.58 60.08
CA ILE A 8 -8.93 1.14 58.85
C ILE A 8 -8.12 1.46 57.57
N ILE A 9 -8.32 0.65 56.52
CA ILE A 9 -7.84 0.81 55.13
C ILE A 9 -9.06 1.06 54.23
N VAL A 10 -8.83 1.51 52.98
CA VAL A 10 -9.73 1.55 51.80
C VAL A 10 -10.25 2.95 51.42
N LEU A 11 -9.54 3.59 50.49
CA LEU A 11 -10.05 4.12 49.21
C LEU A 11 -8.85 4.41 48.27
N LEU A 12 -9.07 4.49 46.95
CA LEU A 12 -8.08 4.76 45.88
C LEU A 12 -7.10 3.62 45.52
N ALA A 13 -7.59 2.64 44.74
CA ALA A 13 -6.82 1.83 43.78
C ALA A 13 -7.77 0.86 43.02
N LEU A 14 -8.53 1.37 42.06
CA LEU A 14 -9.34 0.63 41.06
C LEU A 14 -9.89 1.66 40.06
N VAL A 15 -10.10 1.26 38.80
CA VAL A 15 -10.28 2.11 37.59
C VAL A 15 -8.96 2.71 37.07
N ALA A 16 -8.34 2.00 36.12
CA ALA A 16 -7.37 2.45 35.09
C ALA A 16 -6.64 1.26 34.40
N PHE A 17 -7.25 0.06 34.30
CA PHE A 17 -6.56 -1.12 33.75
C PHE A 17 -7.52 -2.11 33.06
N VAL A 18 -7.95 -1.77 31.85
CA VAL A 18 -8.48 -2.72 30.86
C VAL A 18 -8.07 -2.23 29.47
N PHE A 19 -7.43 -3.09 28.67
CA PHE A 19 -6.99 -2.84 27.28
C PHE A 19 -5.84 -1.86 27.02
N TRP A 20 -4.70 -2.01 27.70
CA TRP A 20 -3.41 -1.62 27.07
C TRP A 20 -2.26 -2.57 27.44
N VAL A 21 -1.99 -3.52 26.53
CA VAL A 21 -0.71 -4.22 26.38
C VAL A 21 -0.50 -4.36 24.88
N GLY A 22 0.40 -3.57 24.30
CA GLY A 22 0.83 -3.76 22.90
C GLY A 22 1.84 -4.92 22.80
N PRO A 23 2.09 -5.47 21.60
CA PRO A 23 3.01 -6.61 21.43
C PRO A 23 4.50 -6.26 21.64
N ALA A 24 4.86 -4.97 21.78
CA ALA A 24 6.24 -4.50 21.83
C ALA A 24 6.87 -4.49 23.25
N ALA A 25 7.06 -5.65 23.89
CA ALA A 25 7.80 -5.74 25.17
C ALA A 25 8.57 -7.07 25.41
N VAL A 26 9.12 -7.72 24.39
CA VAL A 26 9.91 -8.96 24.55
C VAL A 26 11.38 -8.67 24.93
N TRP A 27 11.64 -8.03 26.08
CA TRP A 27 12.93 -8.11 26.77
C TRP A 27 12.76 -7.95 28.30
N ALA A 28 13.14 -9.00 29.04
CA ALA A 28 13.30 -9.09 30.51
C ALA A 28 12.18 -9.78 31.36
N GLY A 29 11.73 -10.97 30.94
CA GLY A 29 11.36 -12.03 31.90
C GLY A 29 10.18 -11.76 32.85
N GLU A 30 9.26 -10.89 32.48
CA GLU A 30 8.00 -10.71 33.19
C GLU A 30 7.10 -11.94 33.03
N VAL A 31 6.37 -12.30 34.09
CA VAL A 31 5.41 -13.41 34.05
C VAL A 31 4.21 -12.96 33.20
N PRO A 32 3.75 -13.74 32.21
CA PRO A 32 2.62 -13.36 31.37
C PRO A 32 1.39 -12.96 32.20
N VAL A 33 0.88 -11.75 31.98
CA VAL A 33 -0.29 -11.21 32.68
C VAL A 33 -1.56 -11.91 32.16
N CYS A 34 -1.82 -13.08 32.72
CA CYS A 34 -3.01 -13.88 32.41
C CYS A 34 -4.25 -13.27 33.07
N LEU A 35 -5.36 -13.19 32.34
CA LEU A 35 -6.63 -12.71 32.91
C LEU A 35 -7.25 -13.77 33.84
N ASN A 36 -7.83 -13.32 34.95
CA ASN A 36 -8.67 -14.18 35.78
C ASN A 36 -10.11 -14.27 35.25
N ARG A 37 -10.83 -15.32 35.65
CA ARG A 37 -12.23 -15.58 35.23
C ARG A 37 -13.16 -14.40 35.52
N GLY A 38 -12.95 -13.66 36.60
CA GLY A 38 -13.74 -12.48 36.96
C GLY A 38 -13.51 -11.30 36.03
N GLU A 39 -12.27 -11.07 35.60
CA GLU A 39 -11.87 -10.05 34.62
C GLU A 39 -12.43 -10.36 33.24
N VAL A 40 -12.24 -11.59 32.74
CA VAL A 40 -12.79 -12.04 31.45
C VAL A 40 -14.30 -11.83 31.43
N ALA A 41 -15.03 -12.32 32.44
CA ALA A 41 -16.47 -12.14 32.52
C ALA A 41 -16.88 -10.66 32.55
N GLY A 42 -16.15 -9.81 33.27
CA GLY A 42 -16.43 -8.37 33.33
C GLY A 42 -16.20 -7.65 32.00
N ILE A 43 -15.14 -8.01 31.27
CA ILE A 43 -14.83 -7.49 29.93
C ILE A 43 -15.90 -7.91 28.93
N VAL A 44 -16.19 -9.21 28.89
CA VAL A 44 -17.09 -9.84 27.91
C VAL A 44 -18.53 -9.35 28.07
N LEU A 45 -19.02 -9.16 29.30
CA LEU A 45 -20.37 -8.60 29.52
C LEU A 45 -20.51 -7.18 28.99
N ARG A 46 -19.51 -6.31 29.21
CA ARG A 46 -19.54 -4.94 28.66
C ARG A 46 -19.56 -4.98 27.13
N ALA A 47 -18.68 -5.79 26.54
CA ALA A 47 -18.57 -5.94 25.10
C ALA A 47 -19.83 -6.52 24.43
N ALA A 48 -20.66 -7.27 25.16
CA ALA A 48 -21.87 -7.91 24.65
C ALA A 48 -23.17 -7.14 24.96
N ASP A 49 -23.17 -6.10 25.80
CA ASP A 49 -24.41 -5.47 26.31
C ASP A 49 -25.31 -4.92 25.19
N HIS A 50 -24.72 -4.34 24.14
CA HIS A 50 -25.45 -3.86 22.97
C HIS A 50 -25.93 -4.96 22.01
N TYR A 51 -25.43 -6.19 22.15
CA TYR A 51 -25.69 -7.31 21.24
C TYR A 51 -26.65 -8.34 21.84
N ASN A 52 -26.56 -8.58 23.16
CA ASN A 52 -27.40 -9.50 23.91
C ASN A 52 -27.67 -8.94 25.32
N PRO A 53 -28.53 -7.91 25.43
CA PRO A 53 -28.72 -7.16 26.68
C PRO A 53 -29.38 -8.00 27.77
N GLY A 54 -28.94 -7.78 29.01
CA GLY A 54 -29.52 -8.42 30.20
C GLY A 54 -28.92 -9.77 30.59
N VAL A 55 -27.90 -10.25 29.89
CA VAL A 55 -27.06 -11.37 30.35
C VAL A 55 -26.31 -10.96 31.63
N SER A 56 -26.28 -11.84 32.64
CA SER A 56 -25.57 -11.59 33.90
C SER A 56 -24.24 -12.33 33.97
N LYS A 57 -23.39 -11.89 34.90
CA LYS A 57 -22.15 -12.60 35.29
C LYS A 57 -22.40 -14.04 35.75
N GLY A 58 -23.58 -14.29 36.33
CA GLY A 58 -24.00 -15.65 36.67
C GLY A 58 -24.11 -16.53 35.43
N ASP A 59 -24.83 -16.08 34.42
CA ASP A 59 -25.18 -16.88 33.24
C ASP A 59 -23.95 -17.33 32.45
N ILE A 60 -22.93 -16.48 32.33
CA ILE A 60 -21.72 -16.79 31.56
C ILE A 60 -20.68 -17.61 32.33
N MET A 61 -20.56 -17.44 33.65
CA MET A 61 -19.49 -18.06 34.46
C MET A 61 -19.78 -19.48 34.97
N LEU A 62 -20.97 -20.04 34.73
CA LEU A 62 -21.32 -21.41 35.11
C LEU A 62 -20.40 -22.45 34.47
N GLY A 63 -20.02 -23.50 35.21
CA GLY A 63 -19.24 -24.60 34.62
C GLY A 63 -18.75 -25.67 35.58
N TYR A 64 -18.51 -25.34 36.85
CA TYR A 64 -18.06 -26.33 37.84
C TYR A 64 -19.25 -27.09 38.47
N GLU A 65 -19.07 -28.40 38.68
CA GLU A 65 -20.09 -29.29 39.27
C GLU A 65 -20.50 -28.87 40.71
N ASP A 66 -19.65 -28.12 41.40
CA ASP A 66 -19.87 -27.59 42.75
C ASP A 66 -20.70 -26.28 42.78
N GLY A 67 -21.06 -25.72 41.61
CA GLY A 67 -21.78 -24.45 41.48
C GLY A 67 -20.96 -23.20 41.82
N SER A 68 -19.65 -23.32 42.01
CA SER A 68 -18.75 -22.18 42.17
C SER A 68 -18.48 -21.48 40.82
N ILE A 69 -18.12 -20.20 40.88
CA ILE A 69 -17.75 -19.39 39.68
C ILE A 69 -16.24 -19.12 39.57
N ARG A 70 -15.51 -19.27 40.69
CA ARG A 70 -14.04 -19.19 40.82
C ARG A 70 -13.39 -17.95 40.19
N GLU A 71 -13.92 -16.77 40.48
CA GLU A 71 -13.53 -15.53 39.81
C GLU A 71 -12.03 -15.22 39.83
N GLY A 72 -11.32 -15.54 40.92
CA GLY A 72 -9.89 -15.24 41.10
C GLY A 72 -8.94 -16.29 40.52
N GLU A 73 -9.42 -17.34 39.87
CA GLU A 73 -8.58 -18.31 39.17
C GLU A 73 -8.27 -17.81 37.74
N PRO A 74 -7.08 -18.09 37.18
CA PRO A 74 -6.77 -17.80 35.77
C PRO A 74 -7.82 -18.45 34.85
N ALA A 75 -8.29 -17.71 33.85
CA ALA A 75 -9.20 -18.25 32.85
C ALA A 75 -8.42 -18.98 31.75
N SER A 76 -8.81 -20.20 31.42
CA SER A 76 -8.31 -20.84 30.19
C SER A 76 -8.97 -20.24 28.94
N VAL A 77 -8.35 -20.44 27.78
CA VAL A 77 -8.94 -20.09 26.48
C VAL A 77 -10.33 -20.72 26.31
N ALA A 78 -10.51 -22.01 26.62
CA ALA A 78 -11.83 -22.66 26.54
C ALA A 78 -12.88 -22.03 27.48
N GLU A 79 -12.48 -21.65 28.70
CA GLU A 79 -13.39 -21.02 29.66
C GLU A 79 -13.81 -19.63 29.19
N ALA A 80 -12.87 -18.85 28.65
CA ALA A 80 -13.13 -17.53 28.09
C ALA A 80 -14.02 -17.60 26.84
N LEU A 81 -13.77 -18.56 25.93
CA LEU A 81 -14.61 -18.77 24.75
C LEU A 81 -16.05 -19.17 25.10
N VAL A 82 -16.24 -19.98 26.15
CA VAL A 82 -17.59 -20.29 26.67
C VAL A 82 -18.26 -19.05 27.27
N MET A 83 -17.51 -18.20 27.99
CA MET A 83 -18.05 -16.92 28.47
C MET A 83 -18.46 -15.99 27.31
N ILE A 84 -17.63 -15.88 26.26
CA ILE A 84 -17.90 -15.08 25.06
C ILE A 84 -19.14 -15.60 24.32
N GLY A 85 -19.20 -16.91 24.03
CA GLY A 85 -20.32 -17.52 23.33
C GLY A 85 -21.65 -17.28 24.04
N ARG A 86 -21.70 -17.48 25.36
CA ARG A 86 -22.90 -17.22 26.16
C ARG A 86 -23.26 -15.75 26.26
N ALA A 87 -22.26 -14.87 26.37
CA ALA A 87 -22.49 -13.43 26.46
C ALA A 87 -23.09 -12.87 25.18
N PHE A 88 -22.48 -13.13 24.02
CA PHE A 88 -22.96 -12.58 22.75
C PHE A 88 -24.21 -13.30 22.20
N GLY A 89 -24.54 -14.49 22.69
CA GLY A 89 -25.69 -15.24 22.17
C GLY A 89 -25.43 -15.74 20.75
N ASP A 90 -26.46 -15.74 19.90
CA ASP A 90 -26.33 -16.18 18.50
C ASP A 90 -25.63 -15.14 17.65
N LEU A 91 -24.54 -15.54 16.97
CA LEU A 91 -23.80 -14.68 16.04
C LEU A 91 -24.35 -14.81 14.61
N PRO A 92 -24.31 -13.72 13.80
CA PRO A 92 -24.73 -13.80 12.41
C PRO A 92 -23.72 -14.62 11.60
N ALA A 93 -24.22 -15.39 10.63
CA ALA A 93 -23.36 -16.13 9.71
C ALA A 93 -22.53 -15.15 8.84
N PRO A 94 -21.21 -15.38 8.68
CA PRO A 94 -20.33 -14.50 7.93
C PRO A 94 -20.68 -14.47 6.43
N ARG A 95 -20.50 -13.29 5.82
CA ARG A 95 -20.79 -12.99 4.41
C ARG A 95 -19.77 -12.01 3.87
N GLY A 96 -19.63 -11.97 2.53
CA GLY A 96 -18.78 -11.01 1.83
C GLY A 96 -17.37 -10.92 2.45
N ASP A 97 -17.03 -9.75 2.95
CA ASP A 97 -15.73 -9.48 3.58
C ASP A 97 -15.45 -10.37 4.81
N ASN A 98 -16.42 -10.53 5.71
CA ASN A 98 -16.27 -11.36 6.90
C ASN A 98 -16.06 -12.85 6.56
N LEU A 99 -16.56 -13.32 5.40
CA LEU A 99 -16.33 -14.68 4.93
C LEU A 99 -14.93 -14.89 4.35
N ARG A 100 -14.29 -13.84 3.79
CA ARG A 100 -12.89 -13.89 3.32
C ARG A 100 -11.87 -13.71 4.44
N ARG A 101 -12.24 -12.99 5.50
CA ARG A 101 -11.34 -12.66 6.63
C ARG A 101 -11.33 -13.71 7.74
N GLY A 102 -12.39 -14.51 7.85
CA GLY A 102 -12.52 -15.59 8.82
C GLY A 102 -11.72 -16.84 8.43
N VAL A 103 -11.39 -17.67 9.42
CA VAL A 103 -10.66 -18.93 9.20
C VAL A 103 -11.55 -20.11 9.59
N PHE A 104 -12.06 -20.83 8.58
CA PHE A 104 -13.14 -21.82 8.76
C PHE A 104 -12.67 -23.28 8.73
N ASP A 105 -11.67 -23.62 7.92
CA ASP A 105 -11.23 -25.01 7.71
C ASP A 105 -10.35 -25.58 8.84
N ARG A 106 -10.37 -24.97 10.03
CA ARG A 106 -9.59 -25.41 11.20
C ARG A 106 -10.47 -26.13 12.22
N ARG A 107 -10.27 -27.45 12.33
CA ARG A 107 -10.73 -28.24 13.46
C ARG A 107 -9.77 -28.05 14.65
N PHE A 108 -10.31 -27.93 15.85
CA PHE A 108 -9.53 -27.83 17.09
C PHE A 108 -9.71 -29.10 17.94
N ASP A 109 -8.69 -29.95 18.00
CA ASP A 109 -8.73 -31.26 18.67
C ASP A 109 -8.45 -31.20 20.17
N ASP A 110 -7.95 -30.08 20.69
CA ASP A 110 -7.67 -29.85 22.11
C ASP A 110 -8.86 -29.24 22.88
N VAL A 111 -9.96 -28.91 22.20
CA VAL A 111 -11.17 -28.33 22.80
C VAL A 111 -11.91 -29.38 23.65
N PRO A 112 -12.12 -29.14 24.95
CA PRO A 112 -12.77 -30.11 25.81
C PRO A 112 -14.28 -30.22 25.52
N PRO A 113 -14.91 -31.40 25.71
CA PRO A 113 -16.32 -31.62 25.34
C PRO A 113 -17.34 -30.65 25.97
N TRP A 114 -17.05 -30.10 27.15
CA TRP A 114 -17.93 -29.13 27.83
C TRP A 114 -17.90 -27.73 27.18
N ALA A 115 -16.86 -27.41 26.40
CA ALA A 115 -16.73 -26.14 25.68
C ALA A 115 -17.13 -26.25 24.20
N ALA A 116 -17.27 -27.47 23.68
CA ALA A 116 -17.37 -27.74 22.25
C ALA A 116 -18.54 -27.01 21.54
N GLU A 117 -19.68 -26.82 22.21
CA GLU A 117 -20.85 -26.14 21.62
C GLU A 117 -20.59 -24.64 21.36
N GLU A 118 -20.15 -23.90 22.38
CA GLU A 118 -19.85 -22.46 22.25
C GLU A 118 -18.62 -22.22 21.35
N VAL A 119 -17.58 -23.05 21.47
CA VAL A 119 -16.40 -22.95 20.61
C VAL A 119 -16.76 -23.23 19.15
N LYS A 120 -17.64 -24.21 18.87
CA LYS A 120 -18.15 -24.43 17.51
C LYS A 120 -18.92 -23.21 17.01
N LYS A 121 -19.79 -22.60 17.82
CA LYS A 121 -20.55 -21.40 17.43
C LYS A 121 -19.63 -20.23 17.05
N LEU A 122 -18.55 -20.03 17.79
CA LEU A 122 -17.54 -19.00 17.48
C LEU A 122 -16.68 -19.38 16.25
N ALA A 123 -16.39 -20.66 16.03
CA ALA A 123 -15.71 -21.14 14.83
C ALA A 123 -16.57 -20.98 13.56
N ASP A 124 -17.85 -21.37 13.62
CA ASP A 124 -18.84 -21.19 12.54
C ASP A 124 -19.03 -19.71 12.17
N ALA A 125 -18.87 -18.81 13.15
CA ALA A 125 -18.88 -17.36 12.96
C ALA A 125 -17.57 -16.80 12.35
N GLY A 126 -16.50 -17.59 12.26
CA GLY A 126 -15.21 -17.18 11.69
C GLY A 126 -14.36 -16.27 12.59
N VAL A 127 -14.74 -16.11 13.88
CA VAL A 127 -14.07 -15.18 14.80
C VAL A 127 -12.91 -15.81 15.57
N LEU A 128 -12.68 -17.13 15.41
CA LEU A 128 -11.57 -17.84 16.05
C LEU A 128 -10.34 -17.91 15.13
N TYR A 129 -9.16 -17.93 15.76
CA TYR A 129 -7.89 -18.11 15.10
C TYR A 129 -6.92 -18.83 16.04
N SER A 130 -6.05 -19.65 15.46
CA SER A 130 -4.85 -20.14 16.11
C SER A 130 -3.76 -20.25 15.05
N PRO A 131 -2.51 -19.85 15.33
CA PRO A 131 -1.40 -20.08 14.40
C PRO A 131 -1.07 -21.58 14.25
N VAL A 132 -1.37 -22.40 15.27
CA VAL A 132 -1.09 -23.84 15.27
C VAL A 132 -2.26 -24.61 14.66
N GLU A 133 -1.99 -25.39 13.61
CA GLU A 133 -2.99 -26.28 13.02
C GLU A 133 -3.48 -27.33 14.03
N GLY A 134 -4.79 -27.63 14.03
CA GLY A 134 -5.38 -28.64 14.90
C GLY A 134 -5.54 -28.26 16.37
N ARG A 135 -5.01 -27.12 16.83
CA ARG A 135 -4.98 -26.75 18.25
C ARG A 135 -5.38 -25.30 18.50
N LEU A 136 -6.25 -25.06 19.48
CA LEU A 136 -6.71 -23.73 19.88
C LEU A 136 -5.94 -23.16 21.10
N GLY A 137 -5.13 -23.98 21.77
CA GLY A 137 -4.56 -23.63 23.08
C GLY A 137 -5.62 -23.73 24.18
N ALA A 138 -6.62 -24.62 24.04
CA ALA A 138 -7.87 -24.58 24.81
C ALA A 138 -7.70 -24.66 26.34
N ASN A 139 -6.60 -25.27 26.82
CA ASN A 139 -6.26 -25.41 28.24
C ASN A 139 -5.16 -24.44 28.71
N GLU A 140 -4.66 -23.58 27.81
CA GLU A 140 -3.69 -22.53 28.12
C GLU A 140 -4.44 -21.31 28.66
N ASN A 141 -3.77 -20.45 29.44
CA ASN A 141 -4.41 -19.24 29.99
C ASN A 141 -4.68 -18.24 28.87
N ILE A 142 -5.84 -17.58 28.88
CA ILE A 142 -6.12 -16.54 27.87
C ILE A 142 -5.31 -15.26 28.13
N GLU A 143 -4.70 -14.75 27.08
CA GLU A 143 -3.96 -13.49 27.11
C GLU A 143 -4.87 -12.29 26.74
N PRO A 144 -4.60 -11.07 27.27
CA PRO A 144 -5.44 -9.90 27.02
C PRO A 144 -5.64 -9.56 25.53
N TYR A 145 -4.61 -9.74 24.69
CA TYR A 145 -4.71 -9.46 23.24
C TYR A 145 -5.61 -10.49 22.52
N GLN A 146 -5.59 -11.76 22.93
CA GLN A 146 -6.44 -12.81 22.36
C GLN A 146 -7.92 -12.47 22.63
N LEU A 147 -8.24 -12.10 23.86
CA LEU A 147 -9.60 -11.67 24.24
C LEU A 147 -10.03 -10.42 23.45
N LYS A 148 -9.16 -9.41 23.36
CA LYS A 148 -9.37 -8.18 22.57
C LYS A 148 -9.69 -8.50 21.11
N ASN A 149 -8.89 -9.34 20.45
CA ASN A 149 -9.04 -9.63 19.03
C ASN A 149 -10.30 -10.46 18.74
N ILE A 150 -10.63 -11.47 19.57
CA ILE A 150 -11.88 -12.23 19.42
C ILE A 150 -13.11 -11.30 19.55
N VAL A 151 -13.12 -10.42 20.55
CA VAL A 151 -14.21 -9.43 20.74
C VAL A 151 -14.30 -8.47 19.56
N LYS A 152 -13.17 -7.89 19.10
CA LYS A 152 -13.13 -7.02 17.91
C LYS A 152 -13.67 -7.70 16.65
N ARG A 153 -13.34 -8.98 16.43
CA ARG A 153 -13.88 -9.76 15.29
C ARG A 153 -15.40 -9.95 15.40
N ILE A 154 -15.93 -10.20 16.60
CA ILE A 154 -17.38 -10.29 16.83
C ILE A 154 -18.07 -8.95 16.54
N TRP A 155 -17.52 -7.84 17.02
CA TRP A 155 -18.04 -6.49 16.70
C TRP A 155 -18.00 -6.20 15.19
N THR A 156 -16.92 -6.59 14.50
CA THR A 156 -16.77 -6.47 13.04
C THR A 156 -17.84 -7.26 12.29
N LEU A 157 -18.04 -8.53 12.69
CA LEU A 157 -18.99 -9.45 12.09
C LEU A 157 -20.44 -8.98 12.27
N ALA A 158 -20.78 -8.53 13.49
CA ALA A 158 -22.10 -8.02 13.80
C ALA A 158 -22.37 -6.67 13.10
N GLY A 159 -21.43 -5.73 13.15
CA GLY A 159 -21.49 -4.43 12.46
C GLY A 159 -22.76 -3.63 12.77
N SER A 160 -23.31 -3.76 13.98
CA SER A 160 -24.59 -3.17 14.38
C SER A 160 -24.47 -2.01 15.37
N ASN A 161 -23.27 -1.70 15.85
CA ASN A 161 -23.02 -0.57 16.75
C ASN A 161 -21.83 0.27 16.28
N LEU A 162 -22.13 1.51 15.87
CA LEU A 162 -21.16 2.51 15.43
C LEU A 162 -20.06 2.81 16.46
N LYS A 163 -20.33 2.51 17.74
CA LYS A 163 -19.42 2.77 18.84
C LYS A 163 -18.45 1.62 19.16
N ASP A 164 -18.72 0.42 18.67
CA ASP A 164 -17.85 -0.76 18.91
C ASP A 164 -16.96 -1.06 17.70
N ASP A 165 -17.50 -0.87 16.49
CA ASP A 165 -16.73 -0.86 15.25
C ASP A 165 -17.36 0.12 14.26
N PHE A 166 -16.78 1.31 14.16
CA PHE A 166 -17.34 2.39 13.35
C PHE A 166 -17.32 2.06 11.86
N TYR A 167 -16.16 1.68 11.33
CA TYR A 167 -15.98 1.25 9.94
C TYR A 167 -16.93 0.12 9.56
N ALA A 168 -16.96 -0.98 10.33
CA ALA A 168 -17.79 -2.12 10.01
C ALA A 168 -19.28 -1.77 10.06
N SER A 169 -19.70 -0.91 11.00
CA SER A 169 -21.11 -0.53 11.15
C SER A 169 -21.59 0.48 10.11
N VAL A 170 -20.74 1.44 9.67
CA VAL A 170 -21.09 2.33 8.55
C VAL A 170 -21.14 1.57 7.22
N ASN A 171 -20.24 0.61 7.03
CA ASN A 171 -20.08 -0.09 5.76
C ASN A 171 -20.75 -1.47 5.68
N LYS A 172 -21.51 -1.89 6.71
CA LYS A 172 -22.03 -3.27 6.84
C LYS A 172 -22.68 -3.81 5.56
N GLU A 173 -23.59 -3.05 4.96
CA GLU A 173 -24.29 -3.49 3.74
C GLU A 173 -23.34 -3.69 2.55
N TRP A 174 -22.33 -2.83 2.38
CA TRP A 174 -21.32 -3.00 1.33
C TRP A 174 -20.43 -4.21 1.66
N LEU A 175 -19.97 -4.34 2.91
CA LEU A 175 -19.08 -5.42 3.35
C LEU A 175 -19.74 -6.80 3.21
N ASP A 176 -20.97 -6.96 3.68
CA ASP A 176 -21.74 -8.23 3.62
C ASP A 176 -22.05 -8.66 2.17
N ASN A 177 -22.16 -7.71 1.23
CA ASN A 177 -22.43 -7.97 -0.19
C ASN A 177 -21.17 -7.86 -1.09
N SER A 178 -20.01 -7.54 -0.52
CA SER A 178 -18.81 -7.21 -1.30
C SER A 178 -18.26 -8.40 -2.08
N GLN A 179 -17.83 -8.13 -3.31
CA GLN A 179 -17.22 -9.09 -4.23
C GLN A 179 -15.87 -8.56 -4.69
N ILE A 180 -14.91 -9.46 -4.91
CA ILE A 180 -13.64 -9.14 -5.58
C ILE A 180 -13.86 -9.43 -7.08
N PRO A 181 -13.59 -8.47 -7.99
CA PRO A 181 -13.74 -8.69 -9.43
C PRO A 181 -12.82 -9.81 -9.93
N PRO A 182 -13.16 -10.52 -11.04
CA PRO A 182 -12.28 -11.51 -11.63
C PRO A 182 -10.92 -10.93 -12.04
N GLY A 183 -9.83 -11.61 -11.67
CA GLY A 183 -8.47 -11.12 -11.90
C GLY A 183 -8.11 -9.93 -11.00
N GLU A 184 -8.62 -9.89 -9.77
CA GLU A 184 -8.22 -8.97 -8.69
C GLU A 184 -8.02 -9.75 -7.39
N ALA A 185 -7.19 -9.22 -6.48
CA ALA A 185 -7.01 -9.74 -5.12
C ALA A 185 -7.71 -8.90 -4.04
N ARG A 186 -8.27 -7.74 -4.43
CA ARG A 186 -8.98 -6.81 -3.54
C ARG A 186 -10.05 -6.04 -4.30
N ASN A 187 -11.03 -5.51 -3.56
CA ASN A 187 -11.95 -4.50 -4.07
C ASN A 187 -12.10 -3.38 -3.03
N ASN A 188 -12.13 -2.13 -3.46
CA ASN A 188 -12.30 -0.97 -2.61
C ASN A 188 -12.94 0.19 -3.38
N THR A 189 -13.34 1.26 -2.70
CA THR A 189 -13.98 2.42 -3.36
C THR A 189 -13.11 3.03 -4.47
N PHE A 190 -11.78 3.04 -4.30
CA PHE A 190 -10.84 3.54 -5.30
C PHE A 190 -10.85 2.67 -6.58
N LEU A 191 -10.87 1.34 -6.43
CA LEU A 191 -10.96 0.39 -7.55
C LEU A 191 -12.34 0.45 -8.22
N GLN A 192 -13.42 0.57 -7.46
CA GLN A 192 -14.78 0.74 -8.01
C GLN A 192 -14.86 2.00 -8.88
N LEU A 193 -14.23 3.10 -8.46
CA LEU A 193 -14.16 4.32 -9.26
C LEU A 193 -13.18 4.21 -10.43
N ARG A 194 -12.12 3.41 -10.31
CA ARG A 194 -11.21 3.09 -11.43
C ARG A 194 -11.94 2.28 -12.49
N ASP A 195 -12.78 1.31 -12.11
CA ASP A 195 -13.66 0.56 -13.02
C ASP A 195 -14.66 1.50 -13.73
N GLU A 196 -15.21 2.51 -13.03
CA GLU A 196 -16.04 3.54 -13.67
C GLU A 196 -15.28 4.38 -14.69
N ASN A 197 -14.03 4.76 -14.39
CA ASN A 197 -13.16 5.45 -15.36
C ASN A 197 -12.82 4.55 -16.56
N ASP A 198 -12.60 3.26 -16.34
CA ASP A 198 -12.30 2.29 -17.39
C ASP A 198 -13.52 2.06 -18.31
N ASN A 199 -14.74 2.11 -17.76
CA ASN A 199 -15.97 2.12 -18.56
C ASN A 199 -16.09 3.38 -19.44
N ARG A 200 -15.68 4.55 -18.94
CA ARG A 200 -15.64 5.80 -19.75
C ARG A 200 -14.56 5.74 -20.84
N ILE A 201 -13.39 5.22 -20.50
CA ILE A 201 -12.28 4.98 -21.44
C ILE A 201 -12.71 3.98 -22.53
N SER A 202 -13.44 2.91 -22.17
CA SER A 202 -14.04 1.98 -23.14
C SER A 202 -14.99 2.69 -24.11
N ALA A 203 -15.89 3.56 -23.60
CA ALA A 203 -16.80 4.32 -24.45
C ALA A 203 -16.08 5.33 -25.38
N ILE A 204 -14.97 5.91 -24.92
CA ILE A 204 -14.06 6.71 -25.74
C ILE A 204 -13.44 5.85 -26.86
N LEU A 205 -12.87 4.70 -26.52
CA LEU A 205 -12.26 3.76 -27.48
C LEU A 205 -13.25 3.27 -28.53
N ASP A 206 -14.46 2.88 -28.12
CA ASP A 206 -15.56 2.49 -29.02
C ASP A 206 -15.94 3.63 -29.99
N THR A 207 -15.90 4.88 -29.52
CA THR A 207 -16.16 6.06 -30.36
C THR A 207 -15.03 6.33 -31.35
N LEU A 208 -13.77 6.11 -30.94
CA LEU A 208 -12.60 6.23 -31.81
C LEU A 208 -12.59 5.12 -32.88
N LEU A 209 -13.03 3.91 -32.56
CA LEU A 209 -13.11 2.76 -33.49
C LEU A 209 -14.14 2.93 -34.62
N GLN A 210 -15.13 3.82 -34.48
CA GLN A 210 -16.21 4.02 -35.46
C GLN A 210 -15.80 4.77 -36.74
N ARG A 211 -14.56 5.27 -36.85
CA ARG A 211 -14.09 6.02 -38.01
C ARG A 211 -12.60 5.85 -38.27
N ASP A 212 -12.19 6.11 -39.50
CA ASP A 212 -10.77 6.23 -39.85
C ASP A 212 -10.23 7.59 -39.40
N TRP A 213 -8.99 7.60 -38.92
CA TRP A 213 -8.26 8.79 -38.45
C TRP A 213 -7.07 9.08 -39.37
N PRO A 214 -6.64 10.36 -39.52
CA PRO A 214 -5.49 10.69 -40.35
C PRO A 214 -4.22 9.95 -39.92
N ARG A 215 -3.46 9.41 -40.88
CA ARG A 215 -2.20 8.69 -40.58
C ARG A 215 -1.23 9.59 -39.82
N GLY A 216 -0.78 9.13 -38.66
CA GLY A 216 0.10 9.87 -37.72
C GLY A 216 -0.64 10.73 -36.69
N SER A 217 -1.98 10.80 -36.70
CA SER A 217 -2.76 11.45 -35.63
C SER A 217 -2.70 10.68 -34.30
N LYS A 218 -2.96 11.37 -33.19
CA LYS A 218 -3.01 10.79 -31.84
C LYS A 218 -4.04 9.66 -31.79
N GLU A 219 -5.21 9.91 -32.37
CA GLU A 219 -6.33 8.98 -32.43
C GLU A 219 -6.02 7.74 -33.28
N GLN A 220 -5.33 7.89 -34.42
CA GLN A 220 -4.88 6.75 -35.22
C GLN A 220 -3.84 5.90 -34.46
N LYS A 221 -2.84 6.53 -33.82
CA LYS A 221 -1.85 5.80 -33.00
C LYS A 221 -2.54 5.03 -31.87
N LEU A 222 -3.48 5.67 -31.15
CA LEU A 222 -4.21 5.09 -30.03
C LEU A 222 -5.10 3.91 -30.48
N VAL A 223 -5.84 4.05 -31.58
CA VAL A 223 -6.64 2.97 -32.17
C VAL A 223 -5.79 1.79 -32.63
N ASP A 224 -4.65 2.03 -33.26
CA ASP A 224 -3.78 0.95 -33.74
C ASP A 224 -3.05 0.24 -32.59
N PHE A 225 -2.68 0.96 -31.52
CA PHE A 225 -2.15 0.37 -30.30
C PHE A 225 -3.19 -0.55 -29.65
N TYR A 226 -4.42 -0.05 -29.43
CA TYR A 226 -5.52 -0.81 -28.83
C TYR A 226 -5.85 -2.08 -29.64
N LYS A 227 -5.93 -1.96 -30.97
CA LYS A 227 -6.09 -3.12 -31.87
C LYS A 227 -4.94 -4.12 -31.76
N SER A 228 -3.70 -3.66 -31.56
CA SER A 228 -2.55 -4.56 -31.39
C SER A 228 -2.60 -5.33 -30.05
N ALA A 229 -3.08 -4.70 -28.98
CA ALA A 229 -3.27 -5.36 -27.69
C ALA A 229 -4.36 -6.47 -27.76
N LEU A 230 -5.48 -6.18 -28.44
CA LEU A 230 -6.61 -7.09 -28.68
C LEU A 230 -6.30 -8.26 -29.63
N ALA A 231 -5.22 -8.20 -30.43
CA ALA A 231 -4.95 -9.15 -31.51
C ALA A 231 -4.36 -10.49 -31.02
N MET A 232 -5.06 -11.17 -30.12
CA MET A 232 -4.58 -12.39 -29.45
C MET A 232 -4.23 -13.52 -30.42
N ASP A 233 -5.00 -13.71 -31.50
CA ASP A 233 -4.68 -14.69 -32.55
C ASP A 233 -3.30 -14.42 -33.18
N SER A 234 -3.02 -13.16 -33.52
CA SER A 234 -1.73 -12.75 -34.11
C SER A 234 -0.57 -12.79 -33.11
N ARG A 235 -0.86 -12.58 -31.82
CA ARG A 235 0.12 -12.73 -30.73
C ARG A 235 0.47 -14.20 -30.50
N ASN A 236 -0.52 -15.09 -30.53
CA ASN A 236 -0.33 -16.54 -30.42
C ASN A 236 0.41 -17.12 -31.65
N GLU A 237 0.09 -16.65 -32.86
CA GLU A 237 0.83 -17.02 -34.08
C GLU A 237 2.31 -16.56 -34.03
N GLN A 238 2.57 -15.40 -33.43
CA GLN A 238 3.93 -14.88 -33.25
C GLN A 238 4.73 -15.58 -32.14
N GLY A 239 4.08 -16.05 -31.07
CA GLY A 239 4.75 -16.65 -29.91
C GLY A 239 5.89 -15.77 -29.40
N ILE A 240 7.11 -16.32 -29.37
CA ILE A 240 8.34 -15.61 -28.96
C ILE A 240 9.11 -14.95 -30.11
N GLU A 241 8.68 -15.05 -31.37
CA GLU A 241 9.43 -14.47 -32.51
C GLU A 241 9.71 -12.96 -32.40
N PRO A 242 8.84 -12.10 -31.81
CA PRO A 242 9.15 -10.68 -31.60
C PRO A 242 10.37 -10.44 -30.69
N VAL A 243 10.67 -11.38 -29.80
CA VAL A 243 11.70 -11.28 -28.76
C VAL A 243 12.90 -12.22 -28.96
N ARG A 244 12.77 -13.28 -29.78
CA ARG A 244 13.77 -14.34 -30.00
C ARG A 244 15.19 -13.82 -30.18
N LYS A 245 15.39 -12.87 -31.09
CA LYS A 245 16.71 -12.29 -31.41
C LYS A 245 17.42 -11.60 -30.22
N TYR A 246 16.66 -11.20 -29.19
CA TYR A 246 17.20 -10.57 -27.99
C TYR A 246 17.58 -11.63 -26.94
N LEU A 247 16.79 -12.70 -26.81
CA LEU A 247 17.18 -13.90 -26.05
C LEU A 247 18.46 -14.52 -26.61
N GLU A 248 18.56 -14.63 -27.94
CA GLU A 248 19.77 -15.09 -28.64
C GLU A 248 20.97 -14.16 -28.43
N ALA A 249 20.75 -12.85 -28.23
CA ALA A 249 21.82 -11.90 -27.95
C ALA A 249 22.40 -12.05 -26.53
N TYR A 250 21.56 -12.33 -25.53
CA TYR A 250 22.04 -12.73 -24.20
C TYR A 250 22.73 -14.09 -24.24
N GLU A 251 22.14 -15.08 -24.92
CA GLU A 251 22.70 -16.43 -24.98
C GLU A 251 24.06 -16.48 -25.70
N GLY A 252 24.25 -15.63 -26.71
CA GLY A 252 25.49 -15.51 -27.49
C GLY A 252 26.64 -14.75 -26.82
N ALA A 253 26.48 -14.22 -25.61
CA ALA A 253 27.53 -13.47 -24.92
C ALA A 253 28.65 -14.39 -24.39
N GLU A 254 29.90 -14.14 -24.79
CA GLU A 254 31.09 -14.90 -24.37
C GLU A 254 31.85 -14.28 -23.19
N SER A 255 31.48 -13.07 -22.74
CA SER A 255 31.99 -12.40 -21.54
C SER A 255 30.92 -11.48 -20.94
N LEU A 256 31.14 -11.02 -19.71
CA LEU A 256 30.26 -10.06 -19.04
C LEU A 256 30.19 -8.73 -19.81
N GLU A 257 31.31 -8.24 -20.34
CA GLU A 257 31.31 -7.05 -21.21
C GLU A 257 30.37 -7.26 -22.42
N GLN A 258 30.39 -8.42 -23.08
CA GLN A 258 29.49 -8.71 -24.19
C GLN A 258 28.02 -8.81 -23.73
N LEU A 259 27.76 -9.41 -22.57
CA LEU A 259 26.41 -9.54 -22.00
C LEU A 259 25.81 -8.16 -21.69
N ILE A 260 26.59 -7.27 -21.08
CA ILE A 260 26.19 -5.89 -20.80
C ILE A 260 26.01 -5.09 -22.09
N GLN A 261 26.83 -5.29 -23.12
CA GLN A 261 26.62 -4.63 -24.41
C GLN A 261 25.37 -5.16 -25.14
N ALA A 262 24.99 -6.42 -24.95
CA ALA A 262 23.71 -6.95 -25.42
C ALA A 262 22.53 -6.31 -24.68
N ASP A 263 22.59 -6.19 -23.35
CA ASP A 263 21.58 -5.53 -22.51
C ASP A 263 21.35 -4.07 -22.92
N ILE A 264 22.43 -3.30 -23.10
CA ILE A 264 22.35 -1.91 -23.58
C ILE A 264 21.80 -1.86 -25.01
N GLY A 265 22.22 -2.78 -25.89
CA GLY A 265 21.70 -2.88 -27.25
C GLY A 265 20.20 -3.16 -27.30
N ILE A 266 19.70 -4.00 -26.40
CA ILE A 266 18.27 -4.28 -26.20
C ILE A 266 17.57 -3.02 -25.68
N ASN A 267 18.09 -2.39 -24.62
CA ASN A 267 17.52 -1.16 -24.06
C ASN A 267 17.39 -0.04 -25.11
N ARG A 268 18.45 0.18 -25.91
CA ARG A 268 18.46 1.16 -27.02
C ARG A 268 17.53 0.80 -28.19
N ALA A 269 17.03 -0.44 -28.26
CA ALA A 269 16.13 -0.91 -29.31
C ALA A 269 14.67 -1.06 -28.86
N THR A 270 14.41 -1.28 -27.56
CA THR A 270 13.09 -1.63 -27.03
C THR A 270 12.74 -1.02 -25.67
N GLY A 271 13.68 -0.36 -24.98
CA GLY A 271 13.47 0.11 -23.61
C GLY A 271 13.28 -0.98 -22.56
N PHE A 272 13.78 -2.20 -22.82
CA PHE A 272 13.72 -3.35 -21.89
C PHE A 272 15.12 -3.87 -21.51
N GLY A 273 16.08 -2.98 -21.22
CA GLY A 273 17.32 -3.38 -20.53
C GLY A 273 17.03 -3.83 -19.10
N GLN A 274 17.80 -4.77 -18.56
CA GLN A 274 17.51 -5.47 -17.30
C GLN A 274 18.74 -5.66 -16.38
N LEU A 275 19.97 -5.45 -16.86
CA LEU A 275 21.18 -5.71 -16.06
C LEU A 275 21.84 -4.44 -15.51
N LEU A 276 21.83 -3.34 -16.27
CA LEU A 276 22.28 -2.03 -15.81
C LEU A 276 21.33 -0.94 -16.30
N ASN A 277 20.84 -0.12 -15.37
CA ASN A 277 19.92 0.97 -15.65
C ASN A 277 20.53 2.33 -15.24
N TYR A 278 20.30 3.33 -16.09
CA TYR A 278 20.70 4.72 -15.84
C TYR A 278 19.52 5.62 -16.18
N PHE A 279 19.16 6.49 -15.25
CA PHE A 279 18.11 7.49 -15.43
C PHE A 279 18.46 8.76 -14.67
N LEU A 280 17.87 9.86 -15.13
CA LEU A 280 17.90 11.13 -14.43
C LEU A 280 16.70 11.23 -13.49
N TYR A 281 16.97 11.64 -12.26
CA TYR A 281 15.96 11.97 -11.25
C TYR A 281 16.28 13.34 -10.65
N GLN A 282 15.31 14.02 -10.03
CA GLN A 282 15.60 15.29 -9.35
C GLN A 282 16.60 15.04 -8.21
N ASP A 283 17.56 15.94 -8.00
CA ASP A 283 18.53 15.80 -6.91
C ASP A 283 17.92 16.22 -5.56
N PRO A 284 17.78 15.34 -4.56
CA PRO A 284 17.24 15.73 -3.26
C PRO A 284 18.03 16.84 -2.55
N ARG A 285 19.30 17.11 -2.89
CA ARG A 285 20.07 18.23 -2.31
C ARG A 285 20.10 19.49 -3.20
N ASP A 286 19.58 19.41 -4.42
CA ASP A 286 19.37 20.53 -5.34
C ASP A 286 18.21 20.19 -6.29
N SER A 287 16.99 20.35 -5.79
CA SER A 287 15.75 20.02 -6.51
C SER A 287 15.51 20.87 -7.77
N SER A 288 16.40 21.82 -8.09
CA SER A 288 16.39 22.56 -9.37
C SER A 288 17.09 21.82 -10.51
N SER A 289 17.91 20.81 -10.20
CA SER A 289 18.70 20.04 -11.16
C SER A 289 18.44 18.53 -11.10
N TYR A 290 18.84 17.85 -12.18
CA TYR A 290 18.79 16.40 -12.27
C TYR A 290 20.14 15.77 -11.88
N ILE A 291 20.10 14.71 -11.08
CA ILE A 291 21.22 13.80 -10.81
C ILE A 291 21.02 12.49 -11.58
N MET A 292 22.11 11.89 -12.08
CA MET A 292 22.06 10.54 -12.64
C MET A 292 21.99 9.52 -11.50
N CYS A 293 20.97 8.67 -11.54
CA CYS A 293 20.88 7.44 -10.76
C CYS A 293 21.51 6.27 -11.54
N HIS A 294 22.09 5.33 -10.80
CA HIS A 294 22.61 4.07 -11.31
C HIS A 294 22.03 2.90 -10.52
N GLU A 295 21.45 1.95 -11.25
CA GLU A 295 20.94 0.69 -10.73
C GLU A 295 21.58 -0.48 -11.50
N ALA A 296 21.74 -1.60 -10.82
CA ALA A 296 22.31 -2.83 -11.37
C ALA A 296 21.24 -3.93 -11.37
N LEU A 297 21.58 -5.15 -10.95
CA LEU A 297 20.58 -6.18 -10.71
C LEU A 297 19.64 -5.74 -9.58
N VAL A 298 18.33 -5.92 -9.78
CA VAL A 298 17.25 -5.62 -8.82
C VAL A 298 16.35 -6.85 -8.76
N PRO A 299 15.90 -7.31 -7.58
CA PRO A 299 14.93 -8.40 -7.45
C PRO A 299 13.69 -8.24 -8.35
N ALA A 300 13.06 -9.33 -8.72
CA ALA A 300 11.79 -9.38 -9.46
C ALA A 300 10.57 -9.22 -8.55
N TRP A 301 10.72 -9.44 -7.25
CA TRP A 301 9.68 -9.37 -6.25
C TRP A 301 10.14 -8.61 -5.00
N ASP A 302 9.18 -8.20 -4.18
CA ASP A 302 9.44 -7.61 -2.87
C ASP A 302 9.98 -8.63 -1.86
N LYS A 303 10.48 -8.12 -0.72
CA LYS A 303 11.24 -8.91 0.25
C LYS A 303 10.46 -10.06 0.89
N ASP A 304 9.14 -9.90 1.07
CA ASP A 304 8.27 -10.93 1.65
C ASP A 304 8.15 -12.18 0.75
N MET A 305 8.32 -12.03 -0.57
CA MET A 305 8.22 -13.13 -1.55
C MET A 305 9.33 -14.16 -1.45
N TYR A 306 10.40 -13.88 -0.71
CA TYR A 306 11.51 -14.80 -0.46
C TYR A 306 11.47 -15.43 0.95
N GLY A 307 10.41 -15.16 1.73
CA GLY A 307 10.32 -15.47 3.16
C GLY A 307 9.72 -16.81 3.56
N SER A 308 9.00 -17.52 2.67
CA SER A 308 8.36 -18.81 2.99
C SER A 308 8.61 -19.91 1.94
N PRO A 309 8.56 -21.20 2.31
CA PRO A 309 8.69 -22.31 1.35
C PRO A 309 7.63 -22.28 0.24
N GLU A 310 6.40 -21.88 0.55
CA GLU A 310 5.29 -21.82 -0.40
C GLU A 310 5.50 -20.70 -1.43
N LYS A 311 5.92 -19.51 -0.98
CA LYS A 311 6.27 -18.39 -1.87
C LYS A 311 7.51 -18.74 -2.72
N MET A 312 8.51 -19.41 -2.14
CA MET A 312 9.67 -19.94 -2.87
C MET A 312 9.27 -20.92 -3.99
N ASP A 313 8.44 -21.93 -3.69
CA ASP A 313 8.00 -22.90 -4.69
C ASP A 313 7.17 -22.25 -5.82
N ALA A 314 6.35 -21.24 -5.49
CA ALA A 314 5.62 -20.46 -6.48
C ALA A 314 6.56 -19.66 -7.41
N CYS A 315 7.55 -18.94 -6.85
CA CYS A 315 8.53 -18.18 -7.62
C CYS A 315 9.39 -19.09 -8.52
N ILE A 316 9.88 -20.22 -8.01
CA ILE A 316 10.65 -21.20 -8.80
C ILE A 316 9.76 -21.80 -9.91
N GLY A 317 8.49 -22.10 -9.62
CA GLY A 317 7.52 -22.57 -10.60
C GLY A 317 7.29 -21.58 -11.74
N PHE A 318 7.11 -20.29 -11.41
CA PHE A 318 6.94 -19.21 -12.38
C PHE A 318 8.17 -19.04 -13.29
N ILE A 319 9.38 -18.97 -12.72
CA ILE A 319 10.64 -18.89 -13.51
C ILE A 319 10.75 -20.11 -14.43
N THR A 320 10.48 -21.32 -13.90
CA THR A 320 10.55 -22.58 -14.67
C THR A 320 9.61 -22.53 -15.86
N ARG A 321 8.38 -22.04 -15.65
CA ARG A 321 7.35 -21.93 -16.69
C ARG A 321 7.74 -20.93 -17.78
N LEU A 322 8.25 -19.75 -17.41
CA LEU A 322 8.75 -18.76 -18.37
C LEU A 322 9.91 -19.30 -19.20
N LEU A 323 10.88 -20.00 -18.60
CA LEU A 323 12.01 -20.59 -19.31
C LEU A 323 11.55 -21.65 -20.33
N ILE A 324 10.61 -22.53 -19.95
CA ILE A 324 10.00 -23.52 -20.86
C ILE A 324 9.31 -22.83 -22.05
N LEU A 325 8.56 -21.74 -21.81
CA LEU A 325 7.93 -20.96 -22.89
C LEU A 325 8.93 -20.30 -23.85
N THR A 326 10.19 -20.11 -23.43
CA THR A 326 11.29 -19.66 -24.31
C THR A 326 12.04 -20.77 -25.04
N GLY A 327 11.75 -22.04 -24.73
CA GLY A 327 12.32 -23.21 -25.41
C GLY A 327 13.30 -24.05 -24.60
N GLU A 328 13.47 -23.78 -23.30
CA GLU A 328 14.22 -24.68 -22.41
C GLU A 328 13.45 -25.99 -22.15
N ASP A 329 14.16 -27.09 -21.90
CA ASP A 329 13.54 -28.32 -21.42
C ASP A 329 13.20 -28.22 -19.92
N GLU A 330 12.20 -28.98 -19.47
CA GLU A 330 11.67 -28.93 -18.10
C GLU A 330 12.73 -29.19 -17.01
N THR A 331 13.71 -30.06 -17.27
CA THR A 331 14.75 -30.39 -16.27
C THR A 331 15.78 -29.26 -16.17
N THR A 332 16.23 -28.76 -17.31
CA THR A 332 17.17 -27.61 -17.36
C THR A 332 16.51 -26.35 -16.81
N ALA A 333 15.25 -26.06 -17.21
CA ALA A 333 14.49 -24.91 -16.73
C ALA A 333 14.36 -24.91 -15.20
N ARG A 334 14.10 -26.07 -14.56
CA ARG A 334 13.99 -26.16 -13.10
C ARG A 334 15.31 -25.91 -12.38
N ASP A 335 16.40 -26.53 -12.82
CA ASP A 335 17.75 -26.34 -12.24
C ASP A 335 18.26 -24.90 -12.41
N VAL A 336 17.95 -24.25 -13.54
CA VAL A 336 18.24 -22.82 -13.76
C VAL A 336 17.37 -21.94 -12.86
N SER A 337 16.09 -22.25 -12.70
CA SER A 337 15.16 -21.48 -11.86
C SER A 337 15.56 -21.45 -10.39
N GLU A 338 16.05 -22.57 -9.86
CA GLU A 338 16.54 -22.66 -8.48
C GLU A 338 17.79 -21.78 -8.27
N LYS A 339 18.65 -21.63 -9.27
CA LYS A 339 19.83 -20.74 -9.24
C LYS A 339 19.45 -19.27 -9.38
N ILE A 340 18.50 -18.96 -10.26
CA ILE A 340 17.94 -17.60 -10.40
C ILE A 340 17.30 -17.17 -9.08
N PHE A 341 16.46 -18.02 -8.47
CA PHE A 341 15.84 -17.73 -7.18
C PHE A 341 16.89 -17.51 -6.07
N ALA A 342 17.97 -18.29 -6.02
CA ALA A 342 19.04 -18.09 -5.05
C ALA A 342 19.85 -16.79 -5.27
N LEU A 343 20.01 -16.32 -6.52
CA LEU A 343 20.57 -15.00 -6.82
C LEU A 343 19.63 -13.89 -6.36
N GLU A 344 18.36 -13.99 -6.73
CA GLU A 344 17.27 -13.07 -6.39
C GLU A 344 17.07 -12.90 -4.87
N GLN A 345 17.01 -14.00 -4.13
CA GLN A 345 16.96 -14.00 -2.66
C GLN A 345 18.20 -13.31 -2.08
N GLY A 346 19.40 -13.61 -2.62
CA GLY A 346 20.64 -12.95 -2.20
C GLY A 346 20.66 -11.44 -2.44
N LEU A 347 20.05 -10.96 -3.53
CA LEU A 347 19.83 -9.52 -3.77
C LEU A 347 18.87 -8.95 -2.72
N SER A 348 17.69 -9.58 -2.56
CA SER A 348 16.61 -9.16 -1.65
C SER A 348 17.02 -9.07 -0.18
N GLU A 349 17.83 -10.02 0.31
CA GLU A 349 18.44 -9.99 1.65
C GLU A 349 19.34 -8.77 1.90
N ASN A 350 19.84 -8.14 0.84
CA ASN A 350 20.73 -6.97 0.90
C ASN A 350 20.01 -5.68 0.48
N SER A 351 18.71 -5.73 0.19
CA SER A 351 17.88 -4.57 -0.11
C SER A 351 17.30 -3.92 1.15
N LEU A 352 17.07 -2.61 1.06
CA LEU A 352 16.29 -1.79 1.99
C LEU A 352 14.89 -2.38 2.24
N ASP A 353 14.38 -2.20 3.47
CA ASP A 353 12.98 -2.49 3.79
C ASP A 353 12.04 -1.40 3.20
N PRO A 354 10.74 -1.69 2.93
CA PRO A 354 9.89 -0.81 2.11
C PRO A 354 9.76 0.63 2.60
N GLU A 355 9.65 0.86 3.91
CA GLU A 355 9.60 2.20 4.51
C GLU A 355 10.93 2.96 4.43
N GLU A 356 12.05 2.25 4.30
CA GLU A 356 13.38 2.85 4.24
C GLU A 356 13.63 3.59 2.92
N TYR A 357 12.94 3.21 1.84
CA TYR A 357 13.00 3.89 0.54
C TYR A 357 12.50 5.35 0.58
N TYR A 358 11.68 5.69 1.58
CA TYR A 358 11.20 7.06 1.80
C TYR A 358 12.15 7.90 2.66
N ASP A 359 13.17 7.30 3.29
CA ASP A 359 14.17 8.03 4.06
C ASP A 359 15.28 8.56 3.15
N VAL A 360 15.23 9.85 2.85
CA VAL A 360 16.25 10.54 2.03
C VAL A 360 17.69 10.36 2.51
N GLU A 361 17.93 10.16 3.81
CA GLU A 361 19.29 9.91 4.32
C GLU A 361 19.76 8.46 4.07
N LYS A 362 18.84 7.52 3.81
CA LYS A 362 19.15 6.14 3.37
C LYS A 362 19.26 6.03 1.85
N VAL A 363 18.45 6.79 1.08
CA VAL A 363 18.41 6.68 -0.39
C VAL A 363 19.25 7.71 -1.16
N TYR A 364 20.07 8.52 -0.50
CA TYR A 364 20.93 9.53 -1.14
C TYR A 364 22.42 9.16 -1.07
N ASN A 365 22.78 8.00 -1.63
CA ASN A 365 24.16 7.50 -1.62
C ASN A 365 24.91 8.01 -2.87
N VAL A 366 25.79 9.02 -2.70
CA VAL A 366 26.49 9.65 -3.83
C VAL A 366 27.90 9.09 -4.04
N TYR A 367 28.13 8.64 -5.27
CA TYR A 367 29.40 8.09 -5.74
C TYR A 367 30.07 9.02 -6.76
N SER A 368 31.40 9.09 -6.70
CA SER A 368 32.17 9.54 -7.87
C SER A 368 32.18 8.43 -8.93
N LEU A 369 32.21 8.81 -10.21
CA LEU A 369 32.28 7.85 -11.31
C LEU A 369 33.46 6.86 -11.15
N GLU A 370 34.61 7.30 -10.63
CA GLU A 370 35.76 6.42 -10.35
C GLU A 370 35.47 5.39 -9.26
N LYS A 371 34.89 5.79 -8.11
CA LYS A 371 34.50 4.86 -7.04
C LYS A 371 33.51 3.83 -7.57
N LEU A 372 32.51 4.27 -8.35
CA LEU A 372 31.49 3.37 -8.90
C LEU A 372 32.07 2.40 -9.95
N SER A 373 32.88 2.88 -10.89
CA SER A 373 33.58 2.02 -11.85
C SER A 373 34.46 0.97 -11.17
N SER A 374 35.07 1.28 -10.02
CA SER A 374 35.93 0.33 -9.30
C SER A 374 35.20 -0.91 -8.76
N LEU A 375 33.86 -0.87 -8.66
CA LEU A 375 33.05 -2.04 -8.29
C LEU A 375 32.98 -3.08 -9.42
N TYR A 376 33.18 -2.67 -10.68
CA TYR A 376 32.99 -3.47 -11.89
C TYR A 376 34.31 -3.59 -12.69
N PRO A 377 35.23 -4.52 -12.33
CA PRO A 377 36.51 -4.65 -13.04
C PRO A 377 36.41 -5.39 -14.38
N ASP A 378 35.31 -6.12 -14.62
CA ASP A 378 35.15 -7.03 -15.77
C ASP A 378 34.45 -6.34 -16.97
N PHE A 379 34.08 -5.06 -16.86
CA PHE A 379 33.59 -4.22 -17.97
C PHE A 379 33.79 -2.71 -17.69
N ASP A 380 33.86 -1.88 -18.73
CA ASP A 380 34.02 -0.42 -18.56
C ASP A 380 32.67 0.29 -18.31
N LEU A 381 32.35 0.57 -17.04
CA LEU A 381 31.16 1.33 -16.63
C LEU A 381 31.07 2.73 -17.28
N ARG A 382 32.19 3.36 -17.65
CA ARG A 382 32.14 4.66 -18.32
C ARG A 382 31.63 4.50 -19.75
N LYS A 383 32.08 3.43 -20.42
CA LYS A 383 31.61 3.07 -21.77
C LYS A 383 30.11 2.78 -21.74
N THR A 384 29.62 1.98 -20.80
CA THR A 384 28.19 1.61 -20.70
C THR A 384 27.25 2.81 -20.52
N ILE A 385 27.63 3.80 -19.71
CA ILE A 385 26.90 5.08 -19.59
C ILE A 385 26.81 5.78 -20.96
N THR A 386 27.93 5.87 -21.68
CA THR A 386 27.98 6.54 -23.00
C THR A 386 27.27 5.78 -24.11
N ASP A 387 27.33 4.44 -24.11
CA ASP A 387 26.61 3.59 -25.08
C ASP A 387 25.08 3.68 -24.87
N SER A 388 24.64 3.85 -23.61
CA SER A 388 23.24 4.09 -23.25
C SER A 388 22.72 5.44 -23.76
N GLY A 389 23.61 6.35 -24.14
CA GLY A 389 23.31 7.66 -24.73
C GLY A 389 23.48 8.85 -23.78
N TYR A 390 23.86 8.62 -22.53
CA TYR A 390 24.14 9.67 -21.56
C TYR A 390 25.57 10.21 -21.69
N GLN A 391 25.77 11.45 -21.27
CA GLN A 391 27.07 12.03 -20.99
C GLN A 391 27.57 11.54 -19.62
N LEU A 392 28.90 11.45 -19.45
CA LEU A 392 29.50 11.07 -18.16
C LEU A 392 29.20 12.17 -17.11
N PRO A 393 28.62 11.81 -15.95
CA PRO A 393 28.40 12.76 -14.86
C PRO A 393 29.61 12.87 -13.93
N ASP A 394 29.70 13.97 -13.18
CA ASP A 394 30.70 14.14 -12.10
C ASP A 394 30.36 13.29 -10.86
N LYS A 395 29.06 13.17 -10.57
CA LYS A 395 28.49 12.42 -9.44
C LYS A 395 27.32 11.54 -9.88
N ILE A 396 27.18 10.37 -9.27
CA ILE A 396 26.10 9.42 -9.52
C ILE A 396 25.42 9.10 -8.18
N ARG A 397 24.09 9.11 -8.15
CA ARG A 397 23.28 8.64 -7.03
C ARG A 397 23.04 7.15 -7.14
N VAL A 398 23.09 6.48 -6.00
CA VAL A 398 22.67 5.09 -5.80
C VAL A 398 21.53 5.16 -4.79
N ILE A 399 20.40 4.54 -5.12
CA ILE A 399 19.22 4.52 -4.22
C ILE A 399 19.53 3.53 -3.09
N ASP A 400 19.72 2.26 -3.41
CA ASP A 400 20.07 1.22 -2.45
C ASP A 400 21.56 0.83 -2.56
N GLU A 401 22.36 1.23 -1.56
CA GLU A 401 23.80 0.91 -1.51
C GLU A 401 24.06 -0.58 -1.21
N GLY A 402 23.20 -1.23 -0.42
CA GLY A 402 23.35 -2.65 -0.07
C GLY A 402 23.12 -3.55 -1.28
N LEU A 403 22.01 -3.32 -1.98
CA LEU A 403 21.66 -3.98 -3.22
C LEU A 403 22.73 -3.75 -4.29
N LEU A 404 23.20 -2.51 -4.48
CA LEU A 404 24.29 -2.22 -5.43
C LEU A 404 25.55 -3.05 -5.15
N LEU A 405 26.00 -3.08 -3.89
CA LEU A 405 27.21 -3.79 -3.49
C LEU A 405 27.06 -5.30 -3.65
N LYS A 406 25.86 -5.84 -3.48
CA LYS A 406 25.53 -7.25 -3.74
C LYS A 406 25.48 -7.55 -5.24
N SER A 407 24.84 -6.70 -6.05
CA SER A 407 24.81 -6.81 -7.51
C SER A 407 26.20 -6.75 -8.13
N ALA A 408 27.10 -5.91 -7.60
CA ALA A 408 28.51 -5.87 -8.03
C ALA A 408 29.33 -7.12 -7.66
N GLN A 409 28.87 -7.96 -6.72
CA GLN A 409 29.47 -9.28 -6.46
C GLN A 409 29.01 -10.31 -7.49
N TYR A 410 27.74 -10.27 -7.92
CA TYR A 410 27.22 -11.15 -8.96
C TYR A 410 27.75 -10.79 -10.35
N LEU A 411 27.85 -9.50 -10.68
CA LEU A 411 28.35 -8.98 -11.97
C LEU A 411 29.86 -9.24 -12.15
N ARG A 412 30.20 -10.49 -12.47
CA ARG A 412 31.55 -11.02 -12.75
C ARG A 412 31.55 -12.01 -13.90
N ASP A 413 32.67 -12.12 -14.62
CA ASP A 413 32.86 -13.14 -15.67
C ASP A 413 32.67 -14.58 -15.14
N GLU A 414 33.04 -14.85 -13.87
CA GLU A 414 32.86 -16.18 -13.25
C GLU A 414 31.39 -16.58 -13.08
N ASN A 415 30.46 -15.62 -13.09
CA ASN A 415 29.02 -15.84 -13.00
C ASN A 415 28.30 -15.74 -14.35
N LEU A 416 29.03 -15.64 -15.47
CA LEU A 416 28.48 -15.31 -16.79
C LEU A 416 27.24 -16.12 -17.17
N GLN A 417 27.26 -17.45 -17.02
CA GLN A 417 26.09 -18.26 -17.40
C GLN A 417 24.86 -17.94 -16.55
N LEU A 418 25.03 -17.81 -15.22
CA LEU A 418 23.93 -17.41 -14.32
C LEU A 418 23.38 -16.04 -14.69
N LEU A 419 24.25 -15.10 -15.08
CA LEU A 419 23.83 -13.75 -15.51
C LEU A 419 23.12 -13.77 -16.88
N LYS A 420 23.49 -14.65 -17.81
CA LYS A 420 22.77 -14.87 -19.07
C LYS A 420 21.37 -15.42 -18.82
N ASP A 421 21.27 -16.46 -17.99
CA ASP A 421 20.01 -17.09 -17.59
C ASP A 421 19.10 -16.07 -16.90
N TYR A 422 19.69 -15.27 -15.99
CA TYR A 422 19.03 -14.18 -15.30
C TYR A 422 18.52 -13.08 -16.23
N ALA A 423 19.34 -12.61 -17.18
CA ALA A 423 18.96 -11.60 -18.16
C ALA A 423 17.79 -12.07 -19.04
N ARG A 424 17.82 -13.34 -19.47
CA ARG A 424 16.72 -13.97 -20.22
C ARG A 424 15.43 -14.03 -19.40
N PHE A 425 15.50 -14.44 -18.13
CA PHE A 425 14.35 -14.45 -17.22
C PHE A 425 13.78 -13.04 -17.02
N LYS A 426 14.59 -12.06 -16.58
CA LYS A 426 14.13 -10.70 -16.29
C LYS A 426 13.52 -10.03 -17.52
N PHE A 427 14.15 -10.18 -18.68
CA PHE A 427 13.63 -9.64 -19.94
C PHE A 427 12.26 -10.22 -20.31
N ILE A 428 12.05 -11.53 -20.11
CA ILE A 428 10.76 -12.18 -20.36
C ILE A 428 9.73 -11.86 -19.28
N CYS A 429 10.14 -11.67 -18.02
CA CYS A 429 9.29 -11.15 -16.97
C CYS A 429 8.78 -9.73 -17.34
N ALA A 430 9.65 -8.87 -17.85
CA ALA A 430 9.33 -7.49 -18.22
C ALA A 430 8.45 -7.36 -19.48
N CYS A 431 8.53 -8.29 -20.44
CA CYS A 431 7.80 -8.17 -21.72
C CYS A 431 6.82 -9.32 -22.04
N GLY A 432 6.73 -10.36 -21.22
CA GLY A 432 5.93 -11.57 -21.47
C GLY A 432 4.43 -11.28 -21.66
N GLY A 433 3.88 -10.32 -20.91
CA GLY A 433 2.50 -9.84 -21.07
C GLY A 433 2.17 -9.26 -22.47
N ALA A 434 3.19 -8.99 -23.30
CA ALA A 434 3.03 -8.54 -24.69
C ALA A 434 3.11 -9.67 -25.75
N LEU A 435 3.38 -10.92 -25.33
CA LEU A 435 3.56 -12.09 -26.20
C LEU A 435 2.26 -12.93 -26.29
N SER A 436 2.36 -14.25 -26.39
CA SER A 436 1.20 -15.16 -26.50
C SER A 436 0.44 -15.32 -25.18
N ARG A 437 -0.72 -15.97 -25.28
CA ARG A 437 -1.65 -16.27 -24.18
C ARG A 437 -0.97 -16.96 -23.00
N GLU A 438 -0.09 -17.91 -23.25
CA GLU A 438 0.53 -18.74 -22.22
C GLU A 438 1.41 -17.94 -21.25
N PHE A 439 1.99 -16.81 -21.68
CA PHE A 439 2.73 -15.90 -20.80
C PHE A 439 1.80 -15.14 -19.84
N ILE A 440 0.62 -14.75 -20.31
CA ILE A 440 -0.41 -14.11 -19.48
C ILE A 440 -0.95 -15.12 -18.46
N GLU A 441 -1.30 -16.32 -18.92
CA GLU A 441 -1.79 -17.40 -18.04
C GLU A 441 -0.75 -17.79 -16.98
N THR A 442 0.53 -17.80 -17.32
CA THR A 442 1.62 -18.06 -16.36
C THR A 442 1.70 -17.00 -15.25
N ALA A 443 1.44 -15.73 -15.55
CA ALA A 443 1.35 -14.67 -14.54
C ALA A 443 0.06 -14.79 -13.71
N GLU A 444 -1.07 -15.09 -14.35
CA GLU A 444 -2.36 -15.24 -13.67
C GLU A 444 -2.39 -16.48 -12.75
N GLU A 445 -1.70 -17.57 -13.10
CA GLU A 445 -1.46 -18.73 -12.24
C GLU A 445 -0.58 -18.38 -11.02
N PHE A 446 0.43 -17.53 -11.20
CA PHE A 446 1.29 -17.06 -10.10
C PHE A 446 0.50 -16.13 -9.15
N ASP A 447 -0.20 -15.14 -9.67
CA ASP A 447 -1.03 -14.21 -8.89
C ASP A 447 -2.13 -14.93 -8.09
N ALA A 448 -2.72 -15.99 -8.67
CA ALA A 448 -3.69 -16.84 -7.98
C ALA A 448 -3.07 -17.60 -6.79
N LEU A 449 -1.81 -18.02 -6.89
CA LEU A 449 -1.09 -18.73 -5.82
C LEU A 449 -0.62 -17.78 -4.70
N VAL A 450 -0.11 -16.59 -5.04
CA VAL A 450 0.60 -15.72 -4.07
C VAL A 450 -0.27 -14.59 -3.51
N TYR A 451 -1.29 -14.14 -4.26
CA TYR A 451 -2.24 -13.10 -3.83
C TYR A 451 -3.68 -13.61 -3.71
N GLY A 452 -3.94 -14.89 -3.99
CA GLY A 452 -5.28 -15.49 -3.91
C GLY A 452 -6.25 -15.01 -5.00
N VAL A 453 -5.74 -14.47 -6.12
CA VAL A 453 -6.58 -13.95 -7.21
C VAL A 453 -7.52 -15.04 -7.75
N GLU A 454 -8.82 -14.71 -7.82
CA GLU A 454 -9.83 -15.59 -8.41
C GLU A 454 -10.27 -15.10 -9.80
N GLY A 455 -10.41 -16.05 -10.73
CA GLY A 455 -10.81 -15.75 -12.11
C GLY A 455 -9.77 -14.91 -12.86
N VAL A 456 -10.14 -14.43 -14.05
CA VAL A 456 -9.24 -13.67 -14.92
C VAL A 456 -9.97 -12.50 -15.56
N LYS A 457 -9.21 -11.46 -15.92
CA LYS A 457 -9.75 -10.36 -16.75
C LYS A 457 -10.08 -10.87 -18.15
N ASN A 458 -10.89 -10.12 -18.90
CA ASN A 458 -11.09 -10.38 -20.33
C ASN A 458 -10.11 -9.57 -21.20
N ASP A 459 -9.98 -9.92 -22.47
CA ASP A 459 -8.99 -9.29 -23.36
C ASP A 459 -9.27 -7.82 -23.66
N THR A 460 -10.53 -7.40 -23.61
CA THR A 460 -10.91 -5.99 -23.70
C THR A 460 -10.40 -5.21 -22.47
N GLN A 461 -10.56 -5.75 -21.26
CA GLN A 461 -10.02 -5.15 -20.05
C GLN A 461 -8.49 -5.04 -20.08
N ARG A 462 -7.78 -6.13 -20.45
CA ARG A 462 -6.31 -6.10 -20.58
C ARG A 462 -5.85 -5.09 -21.64
N ALA A 463 -6.58 -4.97 -22.76
CA ALA A 463 -6.26 -3.99 -23.80
C ALA A 463 -6.56 -2.53 -23.37
N ILE A 464 -7.59 -2.29 -22.55
CA ILE A 464 -7.86 -0.98 -21.94
C ILE A 464 -6.74 -0.61 -20.97
N MET A 465 -6.31 -1.53 -20.09
CA MET A 465 -5.17 -1.33 -19.20
C MET A 465 -3.91 -0.95 -19.99
N ALA A 466 -3.56 -1.73 -21.01
CA ALA A 466 -2.41 -1.39 -21.86
C ALA A 466 -2.50 0.00 -22.52
N VAL A 467 -3.68 0.45 -22.96
CA VAL A 467 -3.85 1.82 -23.48
C VAL A 467 -3.68 2.86 -22.37
N LYS A 468 -4.16 2.60 -21.16
CA LYS A 468 -3.98 3.47 -19.99
C LYS A 468 -2.53 3.60 -19.57
N ASP A 469 -1.76 2.52 -19.66
CA ASP A 469 -0.37 2.51 -19.21
C ASP A 469 0.52 3.19 -20.26
N TYR A 470 0.44 2.76 -21.52
CA TYR A 470 1.39 3.16 -22.58
C TYR A 470 0.93 4.34 -23.46
N MET A 471 -0.37 4.63 -23.57
CA MET A 471 -0.91 5.68 -24.45
C MET A 471 -1.50 6.86 -23.65
N SER A 472 -1.03 7.02 -22.41
CA SER A 472 -1.65 7.82 -21.36
C SER A 472 -1.82 9.31 -21.68
N SER A 473 -0.81 9.96 -22.25
CA SER A 473 -0.87 11.41 -22.55
C SER A 473 -1.88 11.74 -23.65
N TYR A 474 -2.06 10.86 -24.65
CA TYR A 474 -3.09 11.01 -25.68
C TYR A 474 -4.49 10.67 -25.14
N LEU A 475 -4.60 9.59 -24.35
CA LEU A 475 -5.88 9.19 -23.76
C LEU A 475 -6.37 10.25 -22.76
N GLY A 476 -5.48 10.80 -21.94
CA GLY A 476 -5.78 11.80 -20.91
C GLY A 476 -6.36 13.10 -21.48
N GLU A 477 -5.82 13.59 -22.60
CA GLU A 477 -6.35 14.78 -23.29
C GLU A 477 -7.78 14.57 -23.79
N ILE A 478 -8.13 13.33 -24.19
CA ILE A 478 -9.49 12.96 -24.57
C ILE A 478 -10.37 12.81 -23.32
N TYR A 479 -9.92 12.04 -22.32
CA TYR A 479 -10.66 11.78 -21.08
C TYR A 479 -11.09 13.09 -20.40
N VAL A 480 -10.16 14.03 -20.20
CA VAL A 480 -10.47 15.32 -19.53
C VAL A 480 -11.52 16.11 -20.29
N ARG A 481 -11.45 16.12 -21.63
CA ARG A 481 -12.41 16.84 -22.48
C ARG A 481 -13.82 16.26 -22.43
N GLU A 482 -13.94 14.93 -22.34
CA GLU A 482 -15.24 14.24 -22.35
C GLU A 482 -15.81 13.99 -20.94
N CYS A 483 -14.98 13.97 -19.89
CA CYS A 483 -15.36 13.45 -18.56
C CYS A 483 -15.09 14.39 -17.36
N PHE A 484 -14.42 15.54 -17.53
CA PHE A 484 -14.09 16.44 -16.42
C PHE A 484 -14.67 17.85 -16.60
N SER A 485 -14.94 18.54 -15.48
CA SER A 485 -15.53 19.88 -15.49
C SER A 485 -14.60 20.93 -14.87
N GLU A 486 -14.52 22.09 -15.51
CA GLU A 486 -13.77 23.25 -15.01
C GLU A 486 -14.33 23.78 -13.67
N GLN A 487 -15.61 23.54 -13.39
CA GLN A 487 -16.23 23.89 -12.11
C GLN A 487 -15.66 23.03 -10.97
N SER A 488 -15.55 21.70 -11.18
CA SER A 488 -14.94 20.77 -10.21
C SER A 488 -13.52 21.21 -9.85
N LYS A 489 -12.73 21.63 -10.86
CA LYS A 489 -11.39 22.17 -10.65
C LYS A 489 -11.38 23.39 -9.74
N GLN A 490 -12.18 24.40 -10.06
CA GLN A 490 -12.23 25.65 -9.29
C GLN A 490 -12.71 25.44 -7.84
N ASP A 491 -13.60 24.48 -7.60
CA ASP A 491 -14.11 24.20 -6.25
C ASP A 491 -13.08 23.44 -5.39
N VAL A 492 -12.32 22.54 -6.00
CA VAL A 492 -11.18 21.86 -5.37
C VAL A 492 -10.03 22.83 -5.10
N GLU A 493 -9.69 23.72 -6.03
CA GLU A 493 -8.68 24.78 -5.83
C GLU A 493 -9.03 25.70 -4.63
N LYS A 494 -10.31 26.10 -4.49
CA LYS A 494 -10.78 26.85 -3.30
C LYS A 494 -10.66 26.05 -2.02
N MET A 495 -10.95 24.75 -2.07
CA MET A 495 -10.85 23.86 -0.92
C MET A 495 -9.41 23.71 -0.43
N ILE A 496 -8.47 23.50 -1.36
CA ILE A 496 -7.03 23.45 -1.09
C ILE A 496 -6.54 24.76 -0.44
N ALA A 497 -6.89 25.91 -1.03
CA ALA A 497 -6.50 27.22 -0.49
C ALA A 497 -7.01 27.43 0.95
N ASN A 498 -8.23 26.97 1.26
CA ASN A 498 -8.78 27.03 2.62
C ASN A 498 -8.05 26.12 3.61
N PHE A 499 -7.71 24.89 3.21
CA PHE A 499 -6.94 23.98 4.06
C PHE A 499 -5.52 24.50 4.34
N ILE A 500 -4.84 25.06 3.33
CA ILE A 500 -3.51 25.67 3.51
C ILE A 500 -3.56 26.79 4.57
N GLU A 501 -4.56 27.68 4.52
CA GLU A 501 -4.73 28.73 5.52
C GLU A 501 -5.07 28.18 6.92
N VAL A 502 -5.81 27.08 7.02
CA VAL A 502 -6.05 26.40 8.30
C VAL A 502 -4.79 25.72 8.84
N TYR A 503 -3.97 25.08 8.01
CA TYR A 503 -2.66 24.57 8.45
C TYR A 503 -1.76 25.69 8.98
N LYS A 504 -1.72 26.86 8.33
CA LYS A 504 -0.97 28.02 8.84
C LYS A 504 -1.44 28.44 10.23
N GLN A 505 -2.74 28.45 10.46
CA GLN A 505 -3.33 28.77 11.77
C GLN A 505 -3.00 27.71 12.84
N LYS A 506 -3.15 26.42 12.51
CA LYS A 506 -2.84 25.29 13.40
C LYS A 506 -1.36 25.28 13.77
N ILE A 507 -0.45 25.28 12.80
CA ILE A 507 1.01 25.30 13.04
C ILE A 507 1.42 26.52 13.86
N SER A 508 0.82 27.70 13.61
CA SER A 508 1.06 28.90 14.43
C SER A 508 0.66 28.73 15.90
N SER A 509 -0.40 27.94 16.19
CA SER A 509 -0.90 27.73 17.55
C SER A 509 -0.17 26.62 18.33
N LEU A 510 0.50 25.66 17.66
CA LEU A 510 1.18 24.52 18.31
C LEU A 510 2.18 24.96 19.40
N GLU A 511 1.88 24.71 20.66
CA GLU A 511 2.75 25.13 21.79
C GLU A 511 4.09 24.39 21.85
N TRP A 512 4.19 23.23 21.20
CA TRP A 512 5.38 22.38 21.18
C TRP A 512 6.44 22.79 20.14
N LEU A 513 6.13 23.77 19.28
CA LEU A 513 7.02 24.31 18.26
C LEU A 513 7.55 25.71 18.61
N GLY A 514 8.86 25.88 18.51
CA GLY A 514 9.54 27.17 18.55
C GLY A 514 9.21 28.08 17.36
N ALA A 515 9.37 29.39 17.57
CA ALA A 515 9.01 30.40 16.56
C ALA A 515 9.79 30.28 15.24
N ALA A 516 11.03 29.78 15.27
CA ALA A 516 11.85 29.58 14.08
C ALA A 516 11.31 28.44 13.20
N THR A 517 11.05 27.28 13.78
CA THR A 517 10.49 26.11 13.08
C THR A 517 9.06 26.39 12.59
N LYS A 518 8.25 27.13 13.35
CA LYS A 518 6.96 27.65 12.86
C LYS A 518 7.12 28.52 11.61
N GLN A 519 8.04 29.48 11.61
CA GLN A 519 8.27 30.32 10.43
C GLN A 519 8.64 29.47 9.21
N LYS A 520 9.51 28.48 9.37
CA LYS A 520 9.90 27.58 8.27
C LYS A 520 8.75 26.72 7.74
N ALA A 521 7.90 26.19 8.61
CA ALA A 521 6.71 25.47 8.19
C ALA A 521 5.67 26.37 7.47
N LEU A 522 5.54 27.64 7.88
CA LEU A 522 4.71 28.64 7.18
C LEU A 522 5.30 28.98 5.80
N GLU A 523 6.62 29.20 5.70
CA GLU A 523 7.32 29.41 4.42
C GLU A 523 7.11 28.23 3.46
N LYS A 524 7.08 26.99 3.98
CA LYS A 524 6.77 25.80 3.17
C LYS A 524 5.32 25.78 2.64
N LEU A 525 4.35 26.13 3.47
CA LEU A 525 2.94 26.27 3.06
C LEU A 525 2.73 27.42 2.06
N ASP A 526 3.45 28.54 2.21
CA ASP A 526 3.38 29.69 1.29
C ASP A 526 3.95 29.38 -0.10
N ASN A 527 4.86 28.42 -0.22
CA ASN A 527 5.48 27.99 -1.48
C ASN A 527 4.95 26.64 -2.01
N MET A 528 3.89 26.07 -1.40
CA MET A 528 3.32 24.81 -1.84
C MET A 528 2.66 24.94 -3.22
N ASN A 529 3.12 24.15 -4.18
CA ASN A 529 2.56 24.09 -5.53
C ASN A 529 1.30 23.22 -5.57
N VAL A 530 0.34 23.58 -6.43
CA VAL A 530 -0.98 22.94 -6.49
C VAL A 530 -1.32 22.59 -7.94
N LYS A 531 -1.67 21.32 -8.17
CA LYS A 531 -2.04 20.77 -9.50
C LYS A 531 -3.40 20.07 -9.42
N VAL A 532 -4.40 20.56 -10.14
CA VAL A 532 -5.79 20.06 -10.07
C VAL A 532 -6.35 19.71 -11.45
N GLY A 533 -6.91 18.52 -11.57
CA GLY A 533 -7.56 17.96 -12.76
C GLY A 533 -6.58 17.46 -13.82
N TYR A 534 -5.82 18.39 -14.43
CA TYR A 534 -5.05 18.11 -15.65
C TYR A 534 -3.90 19.11 -15.87
N PRO A 535 -2.83 18.73 -16.58
CA PRO A 535 -1.71 19.61 -16.87
C PRO A 535 -2.08 20.74 -17.83
N ALA A 536 -1.50 21.93 -17.64
CA ALA A 536 -1.65 23.06 -18.56
C ALA A 536 -1.00 22.82 -19.93
N LYS A 537 -0.08 21.85 -20.02
CA LYS A 537 0.63 21.44 -21.23
C LYS A 537 0.75 19.91 -21.22
N TRP A 538 0.21 19.25 -22.22
CA TRP A 538 0.31 17.79 -22.37
C TRP A 538 1.75 17.35 -22.71
N PRO A 539 2.22 16.20 -22.19
CA PRO A 539 3.48 15.58 -22.61
C PRO A 539 3.50 15.30 -24.11
N ALA A 540 4.66 15.48 -24.74
CA ALA A 540 4.87 15.24 -26.17
C ALA A 540 5.68 13.97 -26.47
N THR A 541 6.02 13.19 -25.43
CA THR A 541 6.83 11.96 -25.47
C THR A 541 6.39 11.00 -26.59
N LEU A 542 5.07 10.72 -26.63
CA LEU A 542 4.47 9.78 -27.59
C LEU A 542 4.49 10.28 -29.05
N ASP A 543 4.78 11.56 -29.31
CA ASP A 543 4.90 12.07 -30.69
C ASP A 543 6.05 11.37 -31.42
N GLY A 544 7.15 11.08 -30.71
CA GLY A 544 8.30 10.32 -31.21
C GLY A 544 8.06 8.81 -31.34
N ALA A 545 7.05 8.25 -30.66
CA ALA A 545 6.75 6.81 -30.70
C ALA A 545 6.13 6.40 -32.05
N VAL A 546 6.61 5.30 -32.62
CA VAL A 546 6.16 4.74 -33.91
C VAL A 546 5.25 3.55 -33.66
N ILE A 547 3.94 3.80 -33.63
CA ILE A 547 2.93 2.75 -33.49
C ILE A 547 2.58 2.18 -34.87
N LYS A 548 2.59 0.85 -35.00
CA LYS A 548 2.23 0.12 -36.22
C LYS A 548 1.15 -0.92 -35.94
N SER A 549 0.17 -1.00 -36.83
CA SER A 549 -0.77 -2.12 -36.86
C SER A 549 -0.10 -3.39 -37.40
N TYR A 550 -0.70 -4.55 -37.12
CA TYR A 550 -0.24 -5.85 -37.66
C TYR A 550 -0.13 -5.88 -39.20
N PRO A 551 -1.10 -5.34 -39.99
CA PRO A 551 -0.97 -5.22 -41.45
C PRO A 551 0.22 -4.39 -41.93
N ASP A 552 0.68 -3.41 -41.14
CA ASP A 552 1.87 -2.58 -41.42
C ASP A 552 3.19 -3.23 -40.89
N GLY A 553 3.14 -4.50 -40.50
CA GLY A 553 4.29 -5.25 -39.97
C GLY A 553 4.66 -4.91 -38.52
N GLY A 554 3.69 -4.44 -37.73
CA GLY A 554 3.85 -4.23 -36.29
C GLY A 554 3.63 -5.50 -35.45
N SER A 555 3.88 -5.38 -34.15
CA SER A 555 3.43 -6.30 -33.11
C SER A 555 3.16 -5.51 -31.83
N PHE A 556 2.39 -6.08 -30.90
CA PHE A 556 2.10 -5.41 -29.62
C PHE A 556 3.38 -5.10 -28.83
N PHE A 557 4.29 -6.09 -28.71
CA PHE A 557 5.63 -5.90 -28.14
C PHE A 557 6.43 -4.77 -28.81
N ALA A 558 6.45 -4.69 -30.16
CA ALA A 558 7.20 -3.66 -30.86
C ALA A 558 6.61 -2.24 -30.67
N ASN A 559 5.29 -2.15 -30.50
CA ASN A 559 4.61 -0.89 -30.19
C ASN A 559 4.97 -0.41 -28.78
N ILE A 560 4.90 -1.29 -27.77
CA ILE A 560 5.36 -0.99 -26.40
C ILE A 560 6.82 -0.56 -26.40
N GLY A 561 7.71 -1.34 -27.05
CA GLY A 561 9.14 -1.01 -27.06
C GLY A 561 9.47 0.32 -27.75
N SER A 562 8.62 0.79 -28.68
CA SER A 562 8.75 2.13 -29.26
C SER A 562 8.28 3.26 -28.33
N ILE A 563 7.46 2.96 -27.34
CA ILE A 563 6.95 3.92 -26.33
C ILE A 563 8.01 4.05 -25.22
N ASN A 564 8.44 2.94 -24.63
CA ASN A 564 9.51 2.92 -23.61
C ASN A 564 10.79 3.61 -24.12
N LEU A 565 11.15 3.38 -25.40
CA LEU A 565 12.29 4.06 -26.02
C LEU A 565 12.08 5.57 -26.19
N ALA A 566 10.84 6.05 -26.36
CA ALA A 566 10.56 7.48 -26.41
C ALA A 566 10.75 8.13 -25.02
N GLU A 567 10.29 7.47 -23.96
CA GLU A 567 10.46 7.89 -22.56
C GLU A 567 11.94 7.94 -22.15
N ILE A 568 12.71 6.89 -22.47
CA ILE A 568 14.17 6.87 -22.23
C ILE A 568 14.88 8.01 -22.97
N ASN A 569 14.51 8.28 -24.23
CA ASN A 569 15.10 9.39 -24.97
C ASN A 569 14.69 10.76 -24.43
N GLU A 570 13.50 10.92 -23.85
CA GLU A 570 13.11 12.13 -23.13
C GLU A 570 13.93 12.28 -21.84
N ASN A 571 14.08 11.21 -21.04
CA ASN A 571 14.91 11.22 -19.83
C ASN A 571 16.38 11.59 -20.15
N ILE A 572 17.00 10.97 -21.15
CA ILE A 572 18.33 11.36 -21.65
C ILE A 572 18.35 12.85 -22.06
N ALA A 573 17.29 13.33 -22.71
CA ALA A 573 17.20 14.73 -23.13
C ALA A 573 17.07 15.73 -21.97
N HIS A 574 16.81 15.30 -20.72
CA HIS A 574 16.86 16.17 -19.54
C HIS A 574 18.29 16.44 -19.04
N GLN A 575 19.31 15.74 -19.55
CA GLN A 575 20.68 15.88 -19.03
C GLN A 575 21.24 17.30 -19.24
N GLY A 576 21.70 17.92 -18.16
CA GLY A 576 22.22 19.29 -18.17
C GLY A 576 21.15 20.38 -18.35
N LYS A 577 19.85 20.04 -18.26
CA LYS A 577 18.73 20.99 -18.20
C LYS A 577 18.24 21.18 -16.76
N PRO A 578 17.59 22.31 -16.44
CA PRO A 578 16.85 22.45 -15.19
C PRO A 578 15.63 21.52 -15.16
N VAL A 579 15.13 21.23 -13.95
CA VAL A 579 13.92 20.44 -13.72
C VAL A 579 12.68 21.14 -14.29
N ASP A 580 11.87 20.40 -15.05
CA ASP A 580 10.55 20.87 -15.52
C ASP A 580 9.46 20.52 -14.48
N ARG A 581 9.20 21.45 -13.57
CA ARG A 581 8.16 21.30 -12.53
C ARG A 581 6.72 21.33 -13.07
N SER A 582 6.51 21.51 -14.38
CA SER A 582 5.17 21.42 -14.99
C SER A 582 4.72 19.97 -15.29
N VAL A 583 5.64 19.01 -15.23
CA VAL A 583 5.37 17.57 -15.40
C VAL A 583 4.49 17.02 -14.27
N TRP A 584 3.65 16.02 -14.57
CA TRP A 584 2.82 15.30 -13.62
C TRP A 584 3.32 13.86 -13.52
N GLU A 585 3.33 13.29 -12.33
CA GLU A 585 3.79 11.91 -12.08
C GLU A 585 2.63 10.90 -12.11
N MET A 586 1.38 11.39 -12.12
CA MET A 586 0.17 10.59 -12.31
C MET A 586 -0.62 10.99 -13.57
N VAL A 587 -1.26 9.99 -14.17
CA VAL A 587 -2.17 10.15 -15.31
C VAL A 587 -3.51 10.74 -14.87
N VAL A 588 -4.14 11.55 -15.72
CA VAL A 588 -5.30 12.38 -15.33
C VAL A 588 -6.58 11.61 -14.98
N TYR A 589 -6.72 10.36 -15.41
CA TYR A 589 -7.85 9.48 -15.09
C TYR A 589 -7.56 8.56 -13.89
N GLU A 590 -6.40 8.69 -13.26
CA GLU A 590 -6.07 7.89 -12.08
C GLU A 590 -6.99 8.24 -10.90
N VAL A 591 -7.32 7.23 -10.09
CA VAL A 591 -8.10 7.42 -8.86
C VAL A 591 -7.12 7.39 -7.69
N ASN A 592 -6.35 8.46 -7.56
CA ASN A 592 -5.40 8.66 -6.48
C ASN A 592 -5.11 10.16 -6.30
N ALA A 593 -4.30 10.51 -5.31
CA ALA A 593 -3.65 11.82 -5.17
C ALA A 593 -2.18 11.60 -4.76
N TYR A 594 -1.37 12.67 -4.75
CA TYR A 594 -0.02 12.60 -4.17
C TYR A 594 0.53 13.95 -3.73
N TYR A 595 1.46 13.91 -2.78
CA TYR A 595 2.42 14.94 -2.47
C TYR A 595 3.83 14.53 -2.93
N ASN A 596 4.55 15.46 -3.58
CA ASN A 596 5.94 15.27 -3.95
C ASN A 596 6.84 16.27 -3.20
N GLN A 597 7.78 15.72 -2.42
CA GLN A 597 8.71 16.45 -1.56
C GLN A 597 9.64 17.38 -2.35
N LEU A 598 10.08 16.96 -3.54
CA LEU A 598 11.11 17.60 -4.37
C LEU A 598 10.55 18.83 -5.12
N ASN A 599 9.25 18.81 -5.42
CA ASN A 599 8.53 19.95 -5.96
C ASN A 599 7.81 20.80 -4.88
N ASN A 600 7.71 20.31 -3.64
CA ASN A 600 6.81 20.81 -2.58
C ASN A 600 5.39 21.00 -3.16
N GLU A 601 4.80 19.94 -3.71
CA GLU A 601 3.56 20.04 -4.48
C GLU A 601 2.54 18.96 -4.15
N ILE A 602 1.25 19.33 -4.23
CA ILE A 602 0.10 18.43 -4.08
C ILE A 602 -0.69 18.34 -5.39
N VAL A 603 -1.10 17.13 -5.76
CA VAL A 603 -1.64 16.82 -7.09
C VAL A 603 -2.90 15.95 -7.02
N PHE A 604 -3.95 16.41 -7.70
CA PHE A 604 -5.27 15.76 -7.73
C PHE A 604 -5.73 15.55 -9.19
N PRO A 605 -5.48 14.37 -9.79
CA PRO A 605 -6.00 13.97 -11.10
C PRO A 605 -7.52 14.14 -11.23
N ALA A 606 -8.01 14.43 -12.44
CA ALA A 606 -9.44 14.50 -12.72
C ALA A 606 -10.21 13.19 -12.36
N GLY A 607 -9.52 12.05 -12.40
CA GLY A 607 -10.07 10.72 -12.13
C GLY A 607 -10.59 10.50 -10.70
N ILE A 608 -10.07 11.20 -9.68
CA ILE A 608 -10.57 11.11 -8.29
C ILE A 608 -11.63 12.19 -7.96
N LEU A 609 -11.78 13.23 -8.79
CA LEU A 609 -12.61 14.42 -8.50
C LEU A 609 -14.09 14.24 -8.86
N GLN A 610 -14.69 13.19 -8.31
CA GLN A 610 -16.05 12.73 -8.58
C GLN A 610 -16.57 11.81 -7.44
N GLU A 611 -17.83 11.38 -7.51
CA GLU A 611 -18.44 10.57 -6.46
C GLU A 611 -17.73 9.22 -6.29
N PRO A 612 -17.60 8.70 -5.04
CA PRO A 612 -18.11 9.26 -3.79
C PRO A 612 -17.16 10.26 -3.10
N PHE A 613 -16.01 10.58 -3.69
CA PHE A 613 -15.04 11.51 -3.07
C PHE A 613 -15.50 12.97 -3.16
N TYR A 614 -15.98 13.40 -4.33
CA TYR A 614 -16.40 14.77 -4.59
C TYR A 614 -17.71 14.84 -5.39
N SER A 615 -18.63 15.70 -4.96
CA SER A 615 -19.81 16.08 -5.75
C SER A 615 -20.11 17.55 -5.55
N SER A 616 -20.41 18.28 -6.64
CA SER A 616 -20.82 19.69 -6.56
C SER A 616 -22.12 19.88 -5.77
N ASP A 617 -22.93 18.82 -5.69
CA ASP A 617 -24.26 18.84 -5.11
C ASP A 617 -24.27 18.31 -3.66
N ALA A 618 -23.13 17.78 -3.17
CA ALA A 618 -22.98 17.29 -1.82
C ALA A 618 -22.82 18.43 -0.78
N PRO A 619 -23.32 18.26 0.46
CA PRO A 619 -23.07 19.21 1.53
C PRO A 619 -21.57 19.25 1.88
N PRO A 620 -21.03 20.39 2.39
CA PRO A 620 -19.61 20.53 2.71
C PRO A 620 -19.04 19.41 3.59
N ALA A 621 -19.80 18.94 4.59
CA ALA A 621 -19.39 17.82 5.44
C ALA A 621 -19.15 16.51 4.67
N GLY A 622 -19.94 16.22 3.62
CA GLY A 622 -19.73 15.06 2.78
C GLY A 622 -18.44 15.19 1.97
N ASN A 623 -18.28 16.29 1.24
CA ASN A 623 -17.07 16.57 0.46
C ASN A 623 -15.80 16.62 1.33
N TYR A 624 -15.86 17.17 2.54
CA TYR A 624 -14.72 17.18 3.45
C TYR A 624 -14.38 15.78 4.00
N GLY A 625 -15.38 14.94 4.27
CA GLY A 625 -15.14 13.55 4.67
C GLY A 625 -14.67 12.66 3.51
N GLY A 626 -15.01 13.05 2.27
CA GLY A 626 -14.45 12.48 1.04
C GLY A 626 -13.15 13.18 0.64
N ILE A 627 -13.17 13.87 -0.51
CA ILE A 627 -12.00 14.48 -1.14
C ILE A 627 -11.24 15.46 -0.23
N GLY A 628 -11.92 16.14 0.70
CA GLY A 628 -11.25 17.09 1.58
C GLY A 628 -10.27 16.42 2.56
N THR A 629 -10.58 15.21 3.02
CA THR A 629 -9.64 14.45 3.86
C THR A 629 -8.44 13.98 3.04
N VAL A 630 -8.64 13.58 1.78
CA VAL A 630 -7.54 13.29 0.84
C VAL A 630 -6.68 14.54 0.61
N ILE A 631 -7.28 15.71 0.35
CA ILE A 631 -6.53 16.95 0.15
C ILE A 631 -5.72 17.34 1.39
N ALA A 632 -6.32 17.28 2.58
CA ALA A 632 -5.62 17.64 3.81
C ALA A 632 -4.57 16.59 4.22
N HIS A 633 -4.75 15.33 3.84
CA HIS A 633 -3.75 14.27 3.93
C HIS A 633 -2.52 14.62 3.07
N GLU A 634 -2.69 14.97 1.78
CA GLU A 634 -1.57 15.40 0.93
C GLU A 634 -0.83 16.64 1.47
N ILE A 635 -1.54 17.62 2.04
CA ILE A 635 -0.91 18.78 2.68
C ILE A 635 -0.10 18.35 3.93
N THR A 636 -0.54 17.31 4.64
CA THR A 636 0.18 16.79 5.81
C THR A 636 1.48 16.10 5.43
N HIS A 637 1.58 15.47 4.25
CA HIS A 637 2.84 14.85 3.80
C HIS A 637 4.00 15.85 3.69
N ALA A 638 3.74 17.15 3.53
CA ALA A 638 4.80 18.17 3.66
C ALA A 638 5.46 18.21 5.05
N PHE A 639 4.85 17.57 6.06
CA PHE A 639 5.21 17.59 7.47
C PHE A 639 5.18 16.21 8.15
N ASP A 640 5.06 15.11 7.41
CA ASP A 640 5.27 13.76 7.96
C ASP A 640 6.78 13.50 8.24
N ASN A 641 7.16 12.33 8.76
CA ASN A 641 8.56 12.03 9.10
C ASN A 641 9.54 12.01 7.91
N ASN A 642 9.06 12.04 6.67
CA ASN A 642 9.85 12.07 5.45
C ASN A 642 9.83 13.48 4.85
N GLY A 643 8.64 14.05 4.60
CA GLY A 643 8.49 15.40 4.08
C GLY A 643 9.01 16.49 5.00
N ALA A 644 8.99 16.29 6.33
CA ALA A 644 9.62 17.17 7.31
C ALA A 644 11.13 17.38 7.10
N LYS A 645 11.81 16.49 6.35
CA LYS A 645 13.24 16.61 6.02
C LYS A 645 13.52 17.56 4.85
N PHE A 646 12.48 18.05 4.16
CA PHE A 646 12.58 18.90 2.97
C PHE A 646 12.13 20.33 3.25
N ASP A 647 12.85 21.31 2.69
CA ASP A 647 12.58 22.74 2.80
C ASP A 647 11.43 23.23 1.87
N GLU A 648 11.17 24.53 1.84
CA GLU A 648 10.11 25.14 1.03
C GLU A 648 10.34 25.04 -0.49
N SER A 649 11.58 24.82 -0.92
CA SER A 649 11.96 24.67 -2.34
C SER A 649 11.98 23.21 -2.80
N GLY A 650 11.96 22.27 -1.85
CA GLY A 650 12.00 20.83 -2.07
C GLY A 650 13.40 20.21 -1.93
N ASN A 651 14.33 20.85 -1.21
CA ASN A 651 15.65 20.26 -0.92
C ASN A 651 15.67 19.64 0.47
N ALA A 652 16.32 18.48 0.60
CA ALA A 652 16.59 17.79 1.86
C ALA A 652 17.62 18.56 2.70
N ASN A 653 17.09 19.40 3.59
CA ASN A 653 17.79 20.39 4.40
C ASN A 653 17.18 20.41 5.80
N ASP A 654 18.02 20.42 6.83
CA ASP A 654 17.56 20.57 8.21
C ASP A 654 17.14 22.02 8.49
N TRP A 655 15.85 22.22 8.72
CA TRP A 655 15.23 23.50 9.11
C TRP A 655 14.63 23.47 10.52
N TRP A 656 14.86 22.40 11.28
CA TRP A 656 14.35 22.22 12.63
C TRP A 656 15.28 22.82 13.68
N THR A 657 14.76 23.05 14.89
CA THR A 657 15.61 23.13 16.09
C THR A 657 15.69 21.76 16.75
N GLU A 658 16.77 21.48 17.47
CA GLU A 658 16.99 20.18 18.15
C GLU A 658 15.85 19.85 19.14
N ASP A 659 15.34 20.85 19.86
CA ASP A 659 14.21 20.69 20.79
C ASP A 659 12.89 20.41 20.06
N ASP A 660 12.62 21.13 18.97
CA ASP A 660 11.40 20.94 18.16
C ASP A 660 11.40 19.59 17.44
N TYR A 661 12.54 19.16 16.91
CA TYR A 661 12.68 17.86 16.26
C TYR A 661 12.54 16.70 17.25
N ARG A 662 13.09 16.83 18.47
CA ARG A 662 12.86 15.84 19.54
C ARG A 662 11.37 15.76 19.93
N ASN A 663 10.70 16.91 20.07
CA ASN A 663 9.25 16.94 20.35
C ASN A 663 8.43 16.28 19.22
N PHE A 664 8.84 16.45 17.97
CA PHE A 664 8.24 15.78 16.81
C PHE A 664 8.47 14.26 16.86
N GLN A 665 9.71 13.80 17.06
CA GLN A 665 10.06 12.38 17.19
C GLN A 665 9.31 11.68 18.33
N GLU A 666 9.11 12.35 19.47
CA GLU A 666 8.29 11.82 20.57
C GLU A 666 6.82 11.63 20.18
N ARG A 667 6.27 12.48 19.31
CA ARG A 667 4.88 12.37 18.81
C ARG A 667 4.73 11.30 17.74
N THR A 668 5.64 11.26 16.76
CA THR A 668 5.61 10.23 15.71
C THR A 668 5.82 8.84 16.31
N LYS A 669 6.70 8.70 17.31
CA LYS A 669 6.84 7.46 18.09
C LYS A 669 5.50 7.02 18.72
N ARG A 670 4.74 7.93 19.32
CA ARG A 670 3.41 7.59 19.88
C ARG A 670 2.42 7.16 18.79
N VAL A 671 2.46 7.80 17.61
CA VAL A 671 1.63 7.38 16.45
C VAL A 671 1.99 5.96 16.02
N LYS A 672 3.28 5.64 15.87
CA LYS A 672 3.76 4.26 15.62
C LYS A 672 3.17 3.28 16.64
N GLU A 673 3.44 3.49 17.92
CA GLU A 673 3.00 2.61 19.02
C GLU A 673 1.46 2.46 19.11
N PHE A 674 0.71 3.41 18.56
CA PHE A 674 -0.75 3.37 18.50
C PHE A 674 -1.29 2.58 17.29
N PHE A 675 -0.58 2.50 16.17
CA PHE A 675 -1.01 1.75 14.99
C PHE A 675 -0.37 0.35 14.88
N ASP A 676 0.70 0.10 15.63
CA ASP A 676 1.41 -1.20 15.66
C ASP A 676 0.57 -2.33 16.29
N GLY A 677 0.61 -3.53 15.69
CA GLY A 677 -0.03 -4.72 16.22
C GLY A 677 -1.57 -4.72 16.18
N GLU A 678 -2.20 -3.85 15.39
CA GLU A 678 -3.66 -3.84 15.23
C GLU A 678 -4.08 -4.84 14.13
N GLU A 679 -5.02 -5.72 14.46
CA GLU A 679 -5.34 -6.86 13.60
C GLU A 679 -6.07 -6.44 12.31
N ILE A 680 -5.47 -6.77 11.16
CA ILE A 680 -6.01 -6.55 9.81
C ILE A 680 -7.00 -7.68 9.49
N VAL A 681 -6.54 -8.92 9.55
CA VAL A 681 -7.36 -10.14 9.47
C VAL A 681 -6.85 -11.13 10.51
N ALA A 682 -7.59 -12.19 10.80
CA ALA A 682 -7.22 -13.18 11.82
C ALA A 682 -5.76 -13.65 11.69
N GLY A 683 -4.90 -13.19 12.61
CA GLY A 683 -3.46 -13.51 12.65
C GLY A 683 -2.58 -12.80 11.60
N ILE A 684 -3.01 -11.65 11.07
CA ILE A 684 -2.16 -10.68 10.34
C ILE A 684 -2.42 -9.31 10.95
N GLU A 685 -1.35 -8.62 11.33
CA GLU A 685 -1.38 -7.36 12.09
C GLU A 685 -0.73 -6.23 11.29
N SER A 686 -1.06 -4.98 11.60
CA SER A 686 -0.41 -3.81 11.02
C SER A 686 0.98 -3.57 11.62
N ASN A 687 1.95 -3.30 10.75
CA ASN A 687 3.27 -2.81 11.14
C ASN A 687 3.21 -1.28 11.33
N GLY A 688 3.45 -0.81 12.56
CA GLY A 688 3.40 0.61 12.90
C GLY A 688 4.61 1.43 12.43
N ASP A 689 5.75 0.79 12.14
CA ASP A 689 6.91 1.44 11.49
C ASP A 689 6.62 1.66 10.00
N LEU A 690 6.23 0.59 9.30
CA LEU A 690 5.90 0.61 7.86
C LEU A 690 4.87 1.70 7.53
N THR A 691 3.85 1.83 8.38
CA THR A 691 2.69 2.69 8.11
C THR A 691 2.78 4.10 8.72
N LEU A 692 3.91 4.45 9.34
CA LEU A 692 4.01 5.64 10.19
C LEU A 692 3.65 6.96 9.49
N PHE A 693 4.21 7.24 8.31
CA PHE A 693 4.03 8.53 7.65
C PHE A 693 2.60 8.72 7.13
N GLU A 694 2.01 7.66 6.57
CA GLU A 694 0.59 7.59 6.20
C GLU A 694 -0.35 7.82 7.39
N ASN A 695 -0.06 7.20 8.53
CA ASN A 695 -0.86 7.38 9.76
C ASN A 695 -0.75 8.82 10.30
N ILE A 696 0.41 9.47 10.18
CA ILE A 696 0.57 10.91 10.50
C ILE A 696 -0.27 11.76 9.54
N ALA A 697 -0.26 11.43 8.25
CA ALA A 697 -0.99 12.16 7.22
C ALA A 697 -2.52 12.02 7.38
N ASP A 698 -3.03 10.83 7.71
CA ASP A 698 -4.45 10.61 8.08
C ASP A 698 -4.87 11.42 9.31
N LEU A 699 -4.05 11.42 10.37
CA LEU A 699 -4.33 12.17 11.60
C LEU A 699 -4.32 13.68 11.33
N GLY A 700 -3.33 14.20 10.61
CA GLY A 700 -3.24 15.61 10.26
C GLY A 700 -4.39 16.05 9.35
N GLY A 701 -4.69 15.27 8.30
CA GLY A 701 -5.77 15.56 7.37
C GLY A 701 -7.13 15.63 8.07
N LEU A 702 -7.41 14.66 8.95
CA LEU A 702 -8.62 14.65 9.78
C LEU A 702 -8.68 15.85 10.75
N SER A 703 -7.55 16.17 11.40
CA SER A 703 -7.36 17.32 12.30
C SER A 703 -7.61 18.67 11.60
N CYS A 704 -7.25 18.81 10.32
CA CYS A 704 -7.50 20.00 9.52
C CYS A 704 -8.97 20.11 9.03
N CYS A 705 -9.54 19.00 8.56
CA CYS A 705 -10.96 18.97 8.14
C CYS A 705 -11.93 19.28 9.29
N LEU A 706 -11.65 18.80 10.50
CA LEU A 706 -12.47 19.10 11.68
C LEU A 706 -12.37 20.57 12.09
N GLU A 707 -11.19 21.18 12.01
CA GLU A 707 -10.98 22.61 12.24
C GLU A 707 -11.78 23.46 11.23
N VAL A 708 -11.72 23.15 9.93
CA VAL A 708 -12.55 23.79 8.89
C VAL A 708 -14.04 23.64 9.19
N LEU A 709 -14.50 22.45 9.57
CA LEU A 709 -15.91 22.21 9.90
C LEU A 709 -16.35 23.02 11.12
N SER A 710 -15.51 23.19 12.13
CA SER A 710 -15.83 23.94 13.35
C SER A 710 -16.22 25.42 13.09
N GLN A 711 -15.77 25.98 11.96
CA GLN A 711 -16.07 27.36 11.54
C GLN A 711 -17.50 27.52 11.00
N TYR A 712 -18.20 26.42 10.71
CA TYR A 712 -19.61 26.43 10.33
C TYR A 712 -20.49 26.53 11.59
N GLY A 713 -21.53 27.36 11.55
CA GLY A 713 -22.39 27.63 12.73
C GLY A 713 -23.17 26.42 13.29
N ASN A 714 -23.22 25.30 12.56
CA ASN A 714 -23.71 24.00 13.04
C ASN A 714 -23.04 22.87 12.23
N PRO A 715 -21.87 22.37 12.66
CA PRO A 715 -21.11 21.37 11.92
C PRO A 715 -21.79 20.00 11.93
N ASP A 716 -21.93 19.38 10.76
CA ASP A 716 -22.44 18.02 10.62
C ASP A 716 -21.30 16.99 10.65
N TYR A 717 -20.77 16.75 11.86
CA TYR A 717 -19.73 15.76 12.08
C TYR A 717 -20.19 14.33 11.76
N GLN A 718 -21.48 14.00 11.87
CA GLN A 718 -21.96 12.65 11.56
C GLN A 718 -21.86 12.33 10.07
N THR A 719 -22.28 13.26 9.20
CA THR A 719 -22.13 13.10 7.74
C THR A 719 -20.66 13.05 7.35
N PHE A 720 -19.82 13.89 7.96
CA PHE A 720 -18.38 13.90 7.75
C PHE A 720 -17.71 12.55 8.04
N PHE A 721 -17.81 12.04 9.27
CA PHE A 721 -17.19 10.77 9.63
C PHE A 721 -17.76 9.57 8.85
N LYS A 722 -19.05 9.59 8.50
CA LYS A 722 -19.65 8.54 7.64
C LYS A 722 -19.09 8.59 6.22
N SER A 723 -18.91 9.78 5.64
CA SER A 723 -18.31 9.92 4.30
C SER A 723 -16.86 9.42 4.28
N LEU A 724 -16.09 9.73 5.33
CA LEU A 724 -14.74 9.18 5.53
C LEU A 724 -14.73 7.65 5.57
N ALA A 725 -15.62 7.03 6.36
CA ALA A 725 -15.71 5.57 6.40
C ALA A 725 -16.10 4.97 5.04
N VAL A 726 -16.92 5.66 4.23
CA VAL A 726 -17.36 5.18 2.91
C VAL A 726 -16.24 5.21 1.86
N ILE A 727 -15.40 6.25 1.81
CA ILE A 727 -14.28 6.28 0.85
C ILE A 727 -13.24 5.19 1.11
N TRP A 728 -13.14 4.70 2.35
CA TRP A 728 -12.21 3.64 2.76
C TRP A 728 -12.80 2.22 2.72
N ARG A 729 -13.96 1.98 2.11
CA ARG A 729 -14.48 0.61 1.94
C ARG A 729 -13.47 -0.27 1.21
N GLN A 730 -13.17 -1.42 1.79
CA GLN A 730 -12.23 -2.41 1.27
C GLN A 730 -12.67 -3.82 1.66
N THR A 731 -12.45 -4.75 0.74
CA THR A 731 -12.41 -6.20 0.97
C THR A 731 -11.23 -6.79 0.19
N LEU A 732 -10.65 -7.88 0.68
CA LEU A 732 -9.47 -8.52 0.08
C LEU A 732 -9.39 -10.00 0.43
N THR A 733 -8.56 -10.73 -0.31
CA THR A 733 -8.14 -12.11 0.03
C THR A 733 -7.24 -12.10 1.27
N ARG A 734 -6.99 -13.28 1.87
CA ARG A 734 -6.13 -13.36 3.06
C ARG A 734 -4.65 -13.22 2.68
N GLU A 735 -4.31 -13.71 1.50
CA GLU A 735 -3.01 -13.67 0.85
C GLU A 735 -2.62 -12.23 0.52
N MET A 736 -3.55 -11.44 -0.02
CA MET A 736 -3.36 -10.01 -0.22
C MET A 736 -3.27 -9.24 1.11
N ALA A 737 -3.88 -9.74 2.20
CA ALA A 737 -3.73 -9.12 3.51
C ALA A 737 -2.30 -9.32 4.05
N ASP A 738 -1.73 -10.51 3.84
CA ASP A 738 -0.35 -10.85 4.19
C ASP A 738 0.63 -9.96 3.43
N TYR A 739 0.53 -9.94 2.10
CA TYR A 739 1.39 -9.14 1.23
C TYR A 739 1.33 -7.64 1.57
N LEU A 740 0.13 -7.06 1.70
CA LEU A 740 -0.01 -5.64 2.03
C LEU A 740 0.49 -5.33 3.45
N SER A 741 0.37 -6.24 4.42
CA SER A 741 0.88 -6.00 5.78
C SER A 741 2.41 -5.89 5.88
N ASN A 742 3.13 -6.39 4.87
CA ASN A 742 4.59 -6.35 4.79
C ASN A 742 5.13 -5.27 3.83
N ASN A 743 4.35 -4.86 2.82
CA ASN A 743 4.83 -3.99 1.73
C ASN A 743 4.04 -2.69 1.52
N ASP A 744 2.77 -2.62 1.97
CA ASP A 744 1.96 -1.41 1.80
C ASP A 744 2.19 -0.44 2.96
N VAL A 745 2.80 0.71 2.66
CA VAL A 745 2.98 1.82 3.60
C VAL A 745 1.66 2.39 4.13
N HIS A 746 0.53 2.05 3.51
CA HIS A 746 -0.79 2.44 3.99
C HIS A 746 -1.33 1.41 4.99
N SER A 747 -1.76 1.88 6.17
CA SER A 747 -2.58 1.06 7.08
C SER A 747 -3.78 0.44 6.34
N ASN A 748 -4.22 -0.75 6.76
CA ASN A 748 -5.44 -1.34 6.23
C ASN A 748 -6.62 -0.36 6.37
N ALA A 749 -7.54 -0.33 5.41
CA ALA A 749 -8.54 0.73 5.33
C ALA A 749 -9.49 0.79 6.56
N LYS A 750 -9.75 -0.35 7.21
CA LYS A 750 -10.45 -0.39 8.51
C LYS A 750 -9.66 0.34 9.61
N ILE A 751 -8.34 0.15 9.64
CA ILE A 751 -7.42 0.75 10.63
C ILE A 751 -7.30 2.25 10.36
N ARG A 752 -7.13 2.69 9.10
CA ARG A 752 -7.14 4.11 8.68
C ARG A 752 -8.40 4.85 9.13
N VAL A 753 -9.56 4.20 9.10
CA VAL A 753 -10.79 4.78 9.65
C VAL A 753 -10.78 4.72 11.18
N ASN A 754 -10.76 3.51 11.75
CA ASN A 754 -11.11 3.32 13.16
C ASN A 754 -10.05 3.89 14.13
N ARG A 755 -8.75 3.71 13.84
CA ARG A 755 -7.69 4.26 14.72
C ARG A 755 -7.67 5.78 14.63
N THR A 756 -7.81 6.35 13.44
CA THR A 756 -7.72 7.80 13.21
C THR A 756 -8.88 8.55 13.87
N VAL A 757 -10.15 8.16 13.63
CA VAL A 757 -11.31 8.89 14.21
C VAL A 757 -11.36 8.85 15.73
N ALA A 758 -10.84 7.79 16.35
CA ALA A 758 -10.83 7.62 17.81
C ALA A 758 -9.94 8.64 18.56
N ASN A 759 -9.13 9.42 17.85
CA ASN A 759 -8.29 10.48 18.45
C ASN A 759 -9.01 11.83 18.61
N PHE A 760 -10.21 12.01 18.05
CA PHE A 760 -10.86 13.33 17.96
C PHE A 760 -12.14 13.41 18.79
N ASP A 761 -12.21 14.39 19.69
CA ASP A 761 -13.36 14.64 20.57
C ASP A 761 -14.68 14.82 19.81
N GLU A 762 -14.62 15.35 18.59
CA GLU A 762 -15.74 15.56 17.67
C GLU A 762 -16.43 14.23 17.33
N PHE A 763 -15.67 13.13 17.25
CA PHE A 763 -16.20 11.78 17.03
C PHE A 763 -17.01 11.31 18.25
N TYR A 764 -16.45 11.46 19.46
CA TYR A 764 -17.14 11.11 20.71
C TYR A 764 -18.43 11.92 20.89
N LYS A 765 -18.40 13.24 20.58
CA LYS A 765 -19.58 14.11 20.62
C LYS A 765 -20.62 13.74 19.57
N ALA A 766 -20.20 13.38 18.35
CA ALA A 766 -21.08 13.08 17.23
C ALA A 766 -21.88 11.77 17.41
N PHE A 767 -21.28 10.76 18.04
CA PHE A 767 -21.87 9.43 18.21
C PHE A 767 -22.16 9.05 19.68
N GLY A 768 -21.80 9.91 20.63
CA GLY A 768 -22.09 9.74 22.06
C GLY A 768 -21.29 8.62 22.72
N LEU A 769 -19.99 8.54 22.44
CA LEU A 769 -19.11 7.50 23.00
C LEU A 769 -18.71 7.77 24.46
N ASP A 770 -18.58 6.71 25.25
CA ASP A 770 -18.04 6.68 26.60
C ASP A 770 -17.11 5.48 26.83
N GLU A 771 -16.58 5.32 28.07
CA GLU A 771 -15.59 4.30 28.46
C GLU A 771 -16.05 2.84 28.27
N ALA A 772 -17.34 2.58 28.05
CA ALA A 772 -17.86 1.23 27.80
C ALA A 772 -17.74 0.78 26.34
N ASP A 773 -17.55 1.71 25.40
CA ASP A 773 -17.64 1.50 23.96
C ASP A 773 -16.33 0.98 23.33
N GLY A 774 -16.42 0.05 22.38
CA GLY A 774 -15.25 -0.61 21.78
C GLY A 774 -14.28 0.30 21.00
N MET A 775 -14.74 1.47 20.56
CA MET A 775 -13.95 2.52 19.89
C MET A 775 -13.33 3.53 20.86
N TYR A 776 -13.55 3.41 22.18
CA TYR A 776 -13.05 4.37 23.16
C TYR A 776 -11.52 4.32 23.31
N VAL A 777 -10.90 5.50 23.28
CA VAL A 777 -9.50 5.73 23.63
C VAL A 777 -9.43 6.81 24.72
N PRO A 778 -8.76 6.54 25.86
CA PRO A 778 -8.55 7.53 26.92
C PRO A 778 -7.91 8.81 26.36
N PRO A 779 -8.36 10.02 26.77
CA PRO A 779 -7.83 11.29 26.25
C PRO A 779 -6.30 11.42 26.31
N GLU A 780 -5.67 10.85 27.33
CA GLU A 780 -4.21 10.80 27.50
C GLU A 780 -3.49 9.93 26.46
N ASP A 781 -4.13 8.85 25.99
CA ASP A 781 -3.58 7.87 25.06
C ASP A 781 -3.78 8.26 23.59
N ARG A 782 -4.64 9.25 23.32
CA ARG A 782 -4.87 9.78 21.98
C ARG A 782 -3.60 10.43 21.42
N VAL A 783 -3.38 10.21 20.13
CA VAL A 783 -2.19 10.60 19.38
C VAL A 783 -2.50 11.62 18.30
N GLY A 784 -1.49 12.43 17.97
CA GLY A 784 -1.59 13.49 16.97
C GLY A 784 -0.30 14.29 16.91
N VAL A 785 -0.13 15.01 15.80
CA VAL A 785 1.07 15.84 15.54
C VAL A 785 0.68 17.28 15.18
N TRP A 786 -0.26 17.45 14.24
CA TRP A 786 -0.55 18.70 13.52
C TRP A 786 -1.94 19.31 13.82
#